data_AF-A0A8J6Y2C8-F1
#
_entry.id   AF-A0A8J6Y2C8-F1
#
_cell.length_a   1.000
_cell.length_b   1.000
_cell.length_c   1.000
_cell.angle_alpha   90.00
_cell.angle_beta   90.00
_cell.angle_gamma   90.00
#
_symmetry.space_group_name_H-M   'P 1'
#
loop_
_entity.id
_entity.type
_entity.pdbx_description
1 polymer ?
#
loop_
_entity_poly.entity_id
_entity_poly.type
_entity_poly.pdbx_seq_one_letter_code
_entity_poly.pdbx_strand_id
1 'polypeptide(L)'
;MKIRGFWVKAILIAVAALSCTLAVQAQVTVVDTELGGSFAGTIVTAGGDVVQGRFYAAGGELVKMTVQAARGSSLVPTATIRDAGGAPVAGTSRSLSWMGVGNVIHAFTVPGAGWYLAEIGGASGSGSFKARLSGTAVQAPPPTEVAVSGTVTDSATTNPIAGATVTVNAVAYDTTDAAGNFSGTLDPGNYTFAFSAAGYTSANQMVAVAAGTPINDLDVALDPLPASVLVEASATGDMTPGGVVNATVDVTGPAGLVINSYTWTQEYGADATIAGGNTAAATVTLAGLGNYKAALIHHLEAPPVTADQLPPNVPLPPGEFHGGLQDRLQAVGINPFALEEAALVVLHVEVDTSAGVFSDEVEIHAGVPWKWASGLRNVPTNVPVLLQAVEHTSYAWTMFAPSGSTAVLMDADTRHPYFTPDLEGRYRLTLADVPSGVNRLDVYAGIWRGIIVDQDMDGRPVYDDACLLCHTPDLGGDKFVDWAQTGHAEIFTNNLNTSTHYGPNCFPCHTVGYDTSADNAGIDEATDYPDFLDSGLINNPGDNWTTVLDQYPETARLANIQCENCHGPQDSLGHGFGPPSGTPRIDISSDVCATCHGEPLRHARFQQWQLSGHANYELAIDEHDRGSCSKCHTGNGFLAWLPVLLDNDPLTDPQDDVNVTWTAEETHPQTCVTCHDPHANGTTTGVDTDATVRITRNTPPLAAGFTARNVGRGAICMTCHNSRRGERNDSVWDALTDKERAPHGSAQTDMIMGENAYLIEVGQRGGHSYIEDTCVDCHMNATPPPAVLSYNQGGTNHTFFAQKEICGECHSPNLLAGDVQDGIQFLMDTVEEMLVEEYFAIMEQEIGSGNRIDLNGSVFITDAADIDEIQLTESRGRQALAVTVSGTPVGARGLHQINVQEWNGAAWVTIAPIRDFAHEDLLKSGWNFFLVHNDGSTGVHNPFFANSALIAARDAIVALDGPGAAASRRAFSKDRPGIGGIRMPTPMESRRSLRR
;
A
#
# COMPACT_ATOMS: atom_id res chain seq x y z
N MET A 1 20.92 7.50 -37.19
CA MET A 1 20.86 8.14 -38.53
C MET A 1 19.44 8.05 -39.07
N LYS A 2 18.71 9.19 -39.02
CA LYS A 2 17.61 9.71 -39.85
C LYS A 2 16.67 8.82 -40.73
N ILE A 3 15.37 8.90 -40.38
CA ILE A 3 14.13 9.26 -41.13
C ILE A 3 13.58 8.38 -42.29
N ARG A 4 12.33 7.90 -42.14
CA ARG A 4 11.07 8.13 -42.94
C ARG A 4 10.17 6.87 -42.91
N GLY A 5 8.85 6.88 -42.68
CA GLY A 5 7.86 7.94 -42.40
C GLY A 5 6.42 7.37 -42.42
N PHE A 6 5.53 8.01 -41.64
CA PHE A 6 4.10 8.34 -41.81
C PHE A 6 3.12 7.48 -42.67
N TRP A 7 1.84 7.56 -42.27
CA TRP A 7 0.59 6.87 -42.67
C TRP A 7 0.36 5.58 -41.85
N VAL A 8 -0.65 5.42 -40.98
CA VAL A 8 -2.04 5.88 -41.00
C VAL A 8 -2.55 6.17 -39.57
N LYS A 9 -2.90 7.43 -39.29
CA LYS A 9 -3.80 7.85 -38.20
C LYS A 9 -5.14 8.19 -38.85
N ALA A 10 -6.02 7.20 -38.95
CA ALA A 10 -7.45 7.33 -39.25
C ALA A 10 -8.08 5.95 -39.05
N ILE A 11 -8.70 5.75 -37.87
CA ILE A 11 -9.73 4.76 -37.48
C ILE A 11 -9.56 4.57 -35.95
N LEU A 12 -10.01 5.57 -35.18
CA LEU A 12 -10.32 5.46 -33.75
C LEU A 12 -11.14 6.69 -33.28
N ILE A 13 -11.98 7.18 -34.19
CA ILE A 13 -13.08 8.13 -33.92
C ILE A 13 -14.24 7.68 -34.80
N ALA A 14 -14.85 6.53 -34.48
CA ALA A 14 -16.12 6.06 -35.06
C ALA A 14 -16.71 4.83 -34.31
N VAL A 15 -16.53 4.72 -32.98
CA VAL A 15 -17.18 3.67 -32.15
C VAL A 15 -17.98 4.28 -30.99
N ALA A 16 -18.35 5.55 -31.09
CA ALA A 16 -19.23 6.25 -30.12
C ALA A 16 -20.51 6.80 -30.75
N ALA A 17 -20.96 6.22 -31.87
CA ALA A 17 -22.18 6.63 -32.56
C ALA A 17 -22.83 5.45 -33.30
N LEU A 18 -23.14 4.38 -32.57
CA LEU A 18 -24.08 3.34 -33.01
C LEU A 18 -24.78 2.69 -31.81
N SER A 19 -25.16 3.50 -30.83
CA SER A 19 -26.27 3.16 -29.92
C SER A 19 -27.55 3.32 -30.73
N CYS A 20 -27.92 2.25 -31.43
CA CYS A 20 -29.22 2.11 -32.04
C CYS A 20 -30.27 2.37 -30.96
N THR A 21 -31.19 3.28 -31.26
CA THR A 21 -32.40 3.60 -30.52
C THR A 21 -33.14 2.35 -30.05
N LEU A 22 -32.81 1.88 -28.85
CA LEU A 22 -33.77 1.20 -27.99
C LEU A 22 -34.67 2.31 -27.45
N ALA A 23 -35.85 2.42 -28.03
CA ALA A 23 -36.95 3.13 -27.40
C ALA A 23 -37.07 2.56 -25.98
N VAL A 24 -36.79 3.37 -24.97
CA VAL A 24 -37.10 3.06 -23.58
C VAL A 24 -38.62 2.89 -23.53
N GLN A 25 -39.07 1.65 -23.66
CA GLN A 25 -40.46 1.29 -23.38
C GLN A 25 -40.71 1.65 -21.92
N ALA A 26 -41.76 2.43 -21.67
CA ALA A 26 -42.22 2.76 -20.33
C ALA A 26 -42.23 1.49 -19.46
N GLN A 27 -41.56 1.53 -18.31
CA GLN A 27 -41.61 0.43 -17.35
C GLN A 27 -43.03 0.36 -16.78
N VAL A 28 -43.86 -0.52 -17.35
CA VAL A 28 -45.18 -0.85 -16.81
C VAL A 28 -44.97 -1.91 -15.74
N THR A 29 -44.90 -1.51 -14.47
CA THR A 29 -44.97 -2.45 -13.35
C THR A 29 -46.43 -2.69 -13.02
N VAL A 30 -46.91 -3.92 -13.24
CA VAL A 30 -48.23 -4.37 -12.78
C VAL A 30 -48.05 -5.11 -11.46
N VAL A 31 -48.71 -4.65 -10.40
CA VAL A 31 -48.74 -5.34 -9.11
C VAL A 31 -50.14 -5.92 -8.91
N ASP A 32 -50.24 -7.22 -8.61
CA ASP A 32 -51.51 -7.85 -8.27
C ASP A 32 -51.97 -7.36 -6.89
N THR A 33 -53.20 -6.81 -6.82
CA THR A 33 -53.76 -6.25 -5.58
C THR A 33 -55.26 -6.56 -5.46
N GLU A 34 -55.70 -7.14 -4.36
CA GLU A 34 -57.14 -7.34 -4.12
C GLU A 34 -57.85 -6.03 -3.75
N LEU A 35 -59.18 -5.97 -3.87
CA LEU A 35 -59.96 -4.84 -3.33
C LEU A 35 -59.72 -4.75 -1.81
N GLY A 36 -59.06 -3.67 -1.36
CA GLY A 36 -58.55 -3.48 0.00
C GLY A 36 -57.01 -3.35 0.09
N GLY A 37 -56.31 -3.80 -0.95
CA GLY A 37 -54.86 -3.74 -1.14
C GLY A 37 -54.32 -2.40 -1.63
N SER A 38 -52.99 -2.25 -1.61
CA SER A 38 -52.29 -1.02 -1.99
C SER A 38 -51.16 -1.32 -2.97
N PHE A 39 -50.92 -0.42 -3.92
CA PHE A 39 -49.73 -0.44 -4.78
C PHE A 39 -49.01 0.92 -4.69
N ALA A 40 -47.72 0.94 -4.98
CA ALA A 40 -46.89 2.14 -4.91
C ALA A 40 -45.99 2.21 -6.13
N GLY A 41 -45.56 3.42 -6.49
CA GLY A 41 -44.68 3.63 -7.63
C GLY A 41 -44.02 4.99 -7.64
N THR A 42 -42.99 5.12 -8.48
CA THR A 42 -42.27 6.36 -8.74
C THR A 42 -42.42 6.71 -10.22
N ILE A 43 -42.85 7.93 -10.52
CA ILE A 43 -42.88 8.49 -11.86
C ILE A 43 -41.65 9.39 -11.98
N VAL A 44 -40.74 9.08 -12.90
CA VAL A 44 -39.45 9.75 -13.06
C VAL A 44 -39.46 10.67 -14.28
N THR A 45 -40.26 10.32 -15.31
CA THR A 45 -40.40 11.05 -16.56
C THR A 45 -41.82 11.61 -16.74
N ALA A 46 -41.94 12.93 -16.84
CA ALA A 46 -43.24 13.60 -17.02
C ALA A 46 -43.90 13.15 -18.35
N GLY A 47 -45.14 12.67 -18.28
CA GLY A 47 -45.95 12.24 -19.43
C GLY A 47 -45.65 10.84 -20.01
N GLY A 48 -44.59 10.15 -19.56
CA GLY A 48 -44.18 8.84 -20.10
C GLY A 48 -44.45 7.64 -19.20
N ASP A 49 -44.29 7.79 -17.89
CA ASP A 49 -44.36 6.64 -16.98
C ASP A 49 -45.80 6.34 -16.52
N VAL A 50 -46.13 5.04 -16.44
CA VAL A 50 -47.45 4.53 -16.08
C VAL A 50 -47.28 3.38 -15.09
N VAL A 51 -47.95 3.48 -13.94
CA VAL A 51 -47.95 2.43 -12.91
C VAL A 51 -49.37 1.89 -12.74
N GLN A 52 -49.51 0.56 -12.72
CA GLN A 52 -50.81 -0.11 -12.70
C GLN A 52 -50.95 -1.08 -11.52
N GLY A 53 -52.10 -1.07 -10.85
CA GLY A 53 -52.53 -2.09 -9.90
C GLY A 53 -53.71 -2.89 -10.45
N ARG A 54 -53.60 -4.21 -10.51
CA ARG A 54 -54.68 -5.08 -10.98
C ARG A 54 -55.59 -5.48 -9.81
N PHE A 55 -56.91 -5.46 -10.00
CA PHE A 55 -57.91 -5.87 -9.00
C PHE A 55 -59.15 -6.52 -9.62
N TYR A 56 -59.86 -7.34 -8.87
CA TYR A 56 -61.14 -7.96 -9.28
C TYR A 56 -62.31 -7.25 -8.59
N ALA A 57 -63.40 -6.99 -9.32
CA ALA A 57 -64.60 -6.35 -8.77
C ALA A 57 -65.88 -7.02 -9.25
N ALA A 58 -66.93 -6.98 -8.41
CA ALA A 58 -68.29 -7.34 -8.83
C ALA A 58 -68.94 -6.13 -9.54
N GLY A 59 -69.62 -6.39 -10.66
CA GLY A 59 -70.24 -5.31 -11.44
C GLY A 59 -71.25 -4.50 -10.66
N GLY A 60 -71.25 -3.18 -10.85
CA GLY A 60 -72.13 -2.24 -10.17
C GLY A 60 -71.60 -1.70 -8.83
N GLU A 61 -70.41 -2.12 -8.39
CA GLU A 61 -69.82 -1.64 -7.14
C GLU A 61 -69.11 -0.29 -7.25
N LEU A 62 -69.23 0.51 -6.20
CA LEU A 62 -68.47 1.76 -6.03
C LEU A 62 -67.08 1.44 -5.46
N VAL A 63 -66.05 1.60 -6.28
CA VAL A 63 -64.65 1.44 -5.90
C VAL A 63 -64.03 2.82 -5.67
N LYS A 64 -63.28 2.96 -4.59
CA LYS A 64 -62.56 4.18 -4.22
C LYS A 64 -61.05 3.94 -4.29
N MET A 65 -60.37 4.72 -5.10
CA MET A 65 -58.92 4.82 -5.12
C MET A 65 -58.47 6.04 -4.31
N THR A 66 -57.70 5.80 -3.25
CA THR A 66 -57.05 6.86 -2.47
C THR A 66 -55.59 6.91 -2.87
N VAL A 67 -55.11 8.06 -3.32
CA VAL A 67 -53.72 8.26 -3.73
C VAL A 67 -53.07 9.26 -2.78
N GLN A 68 -51.83 9.00 -2.38
CA GLN A 68 -51.03 9.86 -1.52
C GLN A 68 -49.64 10.05 -2.14
N ALA A 69 -49.25 11.30 -2.37
CA ALA A 69 -47.90 11.65 -2.84
C ALA A 69 -46.90 11.74 -1.68
N ALA A 70 -45.63 11.39 -1.93
CA ALA A 70 -44.54 11.57 -0.97
C ALA A 70 -44.22 13.06 -0.72
N ARG A 71 -43.63 13.37 0.44
CA ARG A 71 -43.28 14.76 0.84
C ARG A 71 -42.21 15.31 -0.12
N GLY A 72 -42.48 16.44 -0.77
CA GLY A 72 -41.58 17.06 -1.76
C GLY A 72 -41.91 16.76 -3.23
N SER A 73 -42.88 15.90 -3.52
CA SER A 73 -43.31 15.59 -4.90
C SER A 73 -44.12 16.73 -5.55
N SER A 74 -43.86 17.06 -6.82
CA SER A 74 -44.65 18.05 -7.60
C SER A 74 -45.69 17.42 -8.54
N LEU A 75 -45.99 16.13 -8.37
CA LEU A 75 -46.82 15.30 -9.25
C LEU A 75 -48.26 15.84 -9.41
N VAL A 76 -48.79 15.85 -10.64
CA VAL A 76 -50.24 16.01 -10.92
C VAL A 76 -50.69 14.89 -11.87
N PRO A 77 -50.95 13.67 -11.36
CA PRO A 77 -51.20 12.52 -12.21
C PRO A 77 -52.67 12.41 -12.64
N THR A 78 -52.91 11.63 -13.69
CA THR A 78 -54.24 11.18 -14.10
C THR A 78 -54.45 9.73 -13.66
N ALA A 79 -55.52 9.53 -12.91
CA ALA A 79 -56.02 8.22 -12.51
C ALA A 79 -56.99 7.70 -13.56
N THR A 80 -56.76 6.51 -14.10
CA THR A 80 -57.65 5.88 -15.11
C THR A 80 -57.94 4.44 -14.73
N ILE A 81 -59.19 4.00 -14.91
CA ILE A 81 -59.53 2.58 -14.76
C ILE A 81 -59.66 1.96 -16.14
N ARG A 82 -59.01 0.81 -16.32
CA ARG A 82 -59.06 0.04 -17.56
C ARG A 82 -59.70 -1.30 -17.31
N ASP A 83 -60.42 -1.81 -18.30
CA ASP A 83 -60.93 -3.18 -18.28
C ASP A 83 -59.80 -4.20 -18.48
N ALA A 84 -60.13 -5.50 -18.39
CA ALA A 84 -59.17 -6.59 -18.60
C ALA A 84 -58.48 -6.56 -19.98
N GLY A 85 -59.08 -5.89 -20.98
CA GLY A 85 -58.49 -5.69 -22.31
C GLY A 85 -57.61 -4.43 -22.41
N GLY A 86 -57.43 -3.69 -21.32
CA GLY A 86 -56.64 -2.46 -21.28
C GLY A 86 -57.35 -1.21 -21.80
N ALA A 87 -58.63 -1.30 -22.18
CA ALA A 87 -59.39 -0.14 -22.67
C ALA A 87 -59.88 0.72 -21.48
N PRO A 88 -59.81 2.07 -21.55
CA PRO A 88 -60.31 2.93 -20.48
C PRO A 88 -61.81 2.75 -20.29
N VAL A 89 -62.24 2.48 -19.06
CA VAL A 89 -63.66 2.42 -18.70
C VAL A 89 -64.23 3.84 -18.75
N ALA A 90 -65.26 4.05 -19.57
CA ALA A 90 -65.81 5.37 -19.82
C ALA A 90 -66.22 6.09 -18.53
N GLY A 91 -65.81 7.36 -18.38
CA GLY A 91 -66.14 8.21 -17.23
C GLY A 91 -65.31 7.96 -15.96
N THR A 92 -64.33 7.04 -16.00
CA THR A 92 -63.51 6.69 -14.81
C THR A 92 -62.15 7.38 -14.76
N SER A 93 -61.75 8.10 -15.81
CA SER A 93 -60.47 8.81 -15.86
C SER A 93 -60.57 10.21 -15.25
N ARG A 94 -59.63 10.58 -14.37
CA ARG A 94 -59.63 11.89 -13.67
C ARG A 94 -58.21 12.35 -13.30
N SER A 95 -57.90 13.61 -13.61
CA SER A 95 -56.69 14.26 -13.12
C SER A 95 -56.80 14.65 -11.64
N LEU A 96 -55.76 14.36 -10.87
CA LEU A 96 -55.69 14.59 -9.42
C LEU A 96 -54.82 15.83 -9.15
N SER A 97 -55.41 16.93 -8.66
CA SER A 97 -54.66 18.13 -8.25
C SER A 97 -54.46 18.17 -6.73
N TRP A 98 -53.23 18.45 -6.30
CA TRP A 98 -52.82 18.41 -4.90
C TRP A 98 -52.63 19.83 -4.36
N MET A 99 -53.44 20.23 -3.39
CA MET A 99 -53.20 21.46 -2.61
C MET A 99 -52.40 21.08 -1.35
N GLY A 100 -51.08 20.97 -1.46
CA GLY A 100 -50.15 20.83 -0.32
C GLY A 100 -50.38 19.63 0.62
N VAL A 101 -49.66 18.51 0.37
CA VAL A 101 -49.52 17.32 1.23
C VAL A 101 -50.83 16.80 1.87
N GLY A 102 -51.63 16.04 1.11
CA GLY A 102 -52.85 15.37 1.60
C GLY A 102 -53.36 14.29 0.63
N ASN A 103 -54.17 13.34 1.13
CA ASN A 103 -54.72 12.22 0.34
C ASN A 103 -55.80 12.69 -0.64
N VAL A 104 -55.73 12.27 -1.91
CA VAL A 104 -56.80 12.52 -2.90
C VAL A 104 -57.58 11.24 -3.14
N ILE A 105 -58.91 11.33 -3.07
CA ILE A 105 -59.82 10.19 -3.27
C ILE A 105 -60.54 10.35 -4.61
N HIS A 106 -60.41 9.33 -5.46
CA HIS A 106 -61.13 9.17 -6.71
C HIS A 106 -62.08 7.98 -6.60
N ALA A 107 -63.38 8.20 -6.79
CA ALA A 107 -64.40 7.16 -6.68
C ALA A 107 -65.07 6.93 -8.04
N PHE A 108 -65.29 5.66 -8.38
CA PHE A 108 -65.86 5.25 -9.67
C PHE A 108 -66.68 3.97 -9.50
N THR A 109 -67.60 3.71 -10.44
CA THR A 109 -68.38 2.47 -10.48
C THR A 109 -67.92 1.64 -11.67
N VAL A 110 -67.68 0.35 -11.45
CA VAL A 110 -67.29 -0.58 -12.52
C VAL A 110 -68.52 -1.23 -13.16
N PRO A 111 -68.58 -1.34 -14.50
CA PRO A 111 -69.81 -1.69 -15.21
C PRO A 111 -70.16 -3.20 -15.18
N GLY A 112 -69.21 -4.09 -14.87
CA GLY A 112 -69.41 -5.54 -14.90
C GLY A 112 -68.52 -6.27 -13.89
N ALA A 113 -68.77 -7.57 -13.67
CA ALA A 113 -67.91 -8.38 -12.84
C ALA A 113 -66.68 -8.83 -13.66
N GLY A 114 -65.47 -8.64 -13.14
CA GLY A 114 -64.25 -8.96 -13.90
C GLY A 114 -62.97 -8.36 -13.31
N TRP A 115 -61.86 -8.62 -13.99
CA TRP A 115 -60.56 -8.01 -13.69
C TRP A 115 -60.47 -6.61 -14.30
N TYR A 116 -59.93 -5.67 -13.53
CA TYR A 116 -59.71 -4.28 -13.90
C TYR A 116 -58.28 -3.86 -13.53
N LEU A 117 -57.76 -2.86 -14.23
CA LEU A 117 -56.47 -2.21 -13.93
C LEU A 117 -56.72 -0.78 -13.47
N ALA A 118 -56.23 -0.44 -12.28
CA ALA A 118 -56.15 0.93 -11.80
C ALA A 118 -54.81 1.53 -12.22
N GLU A 119 -54.85 2.51 -13.10
CA GLU A 119 -53.68 3.15 -13.70
C GLU A 119 -53.47 4.55 -13.10
N ILE A 120 -52.21 4.86 -12.75
CA ILE A 120 -51.76 6.22 -12.43
C ILE A 120 -50.64 6.59 -13.41
N GLY A 121 -50.90 7.60 -14.23
CA GLY A 121 -49.98 8.04 -15.28
C GLY A 121 -50.31 9.45 -15.81
N GLY A 122 -49.65 9.87 -16.89
CA GLY A 122 -49.95 11.15 -17.55
C GLY A 122 -49.71 12.40 -16.69
N ALA A 123 -48.71 12.35 -15.80
CA ALA A 123 -48.42 13.41 -14.83
C ALA A 123 -47.54 14.53 -15.41
N SER A 124 -47.82 15.78 -15.05
CA SER A 124 -46.88 16.90 -15.19
C SER A 124 -45.95 16.95 -13.96
N GLY A 125 -44.77 16.32 -14.04
CA GLY A 125 -43.76 16.28 -12.95
C GLY A 125 -43.32 14.86 -12.55
N SER A 126 -42.31 14.76 -11.68
CA SER A 126 -41.77 13.50 -11.14
C SER A 126 -41.92 13.40 -9.62
N GLY A 127 -41.91 12.18 -9.09
CA GLY A 127 -42.03 11.89 -7.66
C GLY A 127 -42.62 10.51 -7.37
N SER A 128 -42.69 10.14 -6.09
CA SER A 128 -43.24 8.86 -5.64
C SER A 128 -44.64 9.00 -5.02
N PHE A 129 -45.45 7.95 -5.12
CA PHE A 129 -46.79 7.88 -4.55
C PHE A 129 -47.14 6.49 -4.00
N LYS A 130 -48.18 6.44 -3.15
CA LYS A 130 -48.88 5.21 -2.75
C LYS A 130 -50.36 5.33 -3.10
N ALA A 131 -50.92 4.30 -3.71
CA ALA A 131 -52.34 4.20 -4.07
C ALA A 131 -52.98 3.01 -3.36
N ARG A 132 -54.18 3.21 -2.83
CA ARG A 132 -54.97 2.16 -2.18
C ARG A 132 -56.35 2.07 -2.80
N LEU A 133 -56.75 0.85 -3.16
CA LEU A 133 -58.08 0.55 -3.66
C LEU A 133 -58.95 0.03 -2.53
N SER A 134 -60.19 0.50 -2.47
CA SER A 134 -61.16 0.08 -1.46
C SER A 134 -62.55 -0.06 -2.07
N GLY A 135 -63.24 -1.14 -1.71
CA GLY A 135 -64.53 -1.58 -2.23
C GLY A 135 -64.98 -2.82 -1.45
N THR A 136 -66.10 -3.44 -1.82
CA THR A 136 -66.48 -4.74 -1.23
C THR A 136 -65.54 -5.83 -1.77
N ALA A 137 -64.96 -6.64 -0.90
CA ALA A 137 -64.04 -7.69 -1.34
C ALA A 137 -64.80 -8.87 -1.99
N VAL A 138 -64.33 -9.33 -3.15
CA VAL A 138 -64.84 -10.52 -3.86
C VAL A 138 -63.65 -11.34 -4.37
N GLN A 139 -63.63 -12.65 -4.08
CA GLN A 139 -62.54 -13.56 -4.45
C GLN A 139 -62.60 -13.93 -5.95
N ALA A 140 -61.47 -13.87 -6.66
CA ALA A 140 -61.39 -14.20 -8.09
C ALA A 140 -61.26 -15.71 -8.35
N PRO A 141 -61.80 -16.25 -9.47
CA PRO A 141 -61.59 -17.65 -9.84
C PRO A 141 -60.15 -17.90 -10.35
N PRO A 142 -59.55 -19.10 -10.12
CA PRO A 142 -58.17 -19.40 -10.48
C PRO A 142 -57.94 -19.48 -12.01
N PRO A 143 -56.76 -19.08 -12.53
CA PRO A 143 -56.41 -19.13 -13.95
C PRO A 143 -56.09 -20.56 -14.44
N THR A 144 -56.24 -20.79 -15.75
CA THR A 144 -55.94 -22.07 -16.41
C THR A 144 -54.51 -22.03 -16.98
N GLU A 145 -53.62 -22.86 -16.45
CA GLU A 145 -52.22 -22.98 -16.90
C GLU A 145 -52.11 -23.33 -18.41
N VAL A 146 -51.02 -22.89 -19.05
CA VAL A 146 -50.71 -23.06 -20.48
C VAL A 146 -49.44 -23.88 -20.66
N ALA A 147 -49.45 -24.88 -21.55
CA ALA A 147 -48.25 -25.67 -21.84
C ALA A 147 -47.25 -24.92 -22.74
N VAL A 148 -45.96 -25.02 -22.43
CA VAL A 148 -44.83 -24.47 -23.20
C VAL A 148 -43.81 -25.57 -23.45
N SER A 149 -43.40 -25.78 -24.69
CA SER A 149 -42.32 -26.69 -25.07
C SER A 149 -41.52 -26.18 -26.28
N GLY A 150 -40.32 -26.75 -26.45
CA GLY A 150 -39.40 -26.42 -27.54
C GLY A 150 -38.13 -27.27 -27.50
N THR A 151 -37.15 -26.94 -28.33
CA THR A 151 -35.87 -27.66 -28.45
C THR A 151 -34.65 -26.74 -28.32
N VAL A 152 -33.55 -27.29 -27.81
CA VAL A 152 -32.24 -26.61 -27.79
C VAL A 152 -31.27 -27.37 -28.69
N THR A 153 -30.69 -26.68 -29.67
CA THR A 153 -29.80 -27.24 -30.69
C THR A 153 -28.48 -26.49 -30.79
N ASP A 154 -27.46 -27.12 -31.36
CA ASP A 154 -26.18 -26.50 -31.72
C ASP A 154 -26.36 -25.68 -33.01
N SER A 155 -26.00 -24.39 -32.99
CA SER A 155 -26.18 -23.49 -34.14
C SER A 155 -25.32 -23.84 -35.36
N ALA A 156 -24.18 -24.50 -35.15
CA ALA A 156 -23.24 -24.90 -36.19
C ALA A 156 -23.59 -26.27 -36.79
N THR A 157 -23.97 -27.23 -35.95
CA THR A 157 -24.22 -28.62 -36.38
C THR A 157 -25.70 -28.99 -36.52
N THR A 158 -26.61 -28.18 -35.99
CA THR A 158 -28.06 -28.43 -35.87
C THR A 158 -28.42 -29.66 -35.03
N ASN A 159 -27.43 -30.28 -34.36
CA ASN A 159 -27.67 -31.42 -33.49
C ASN A 159 -28.36 -30.98 -32.19
N PRO A 160 -29.21 -31.84 -31.59
CA PRO A 160 -29.83 -31.54 -30.31
C PRO A 160 -28.80 -31.48 -29.17
N ILE A 161 -28.98 -30.54 -28.25
CA ILE A 161 -28.16 -30.39 -27.04
C ILE A 161 -28.92 -31.01 -25.87
N ALA A 162 -28.44 -32.15 -25.39
CA ALA A 162 -28.97 -32.82 -24.21
C ALA A 162 -28.41 -32.20 -22.92
N GLY A 163 -29.24 -32.10 -21.87
CA GLY A 163 -28.81 -31.58 -20.57
C GLY A 163 -28.65 -30.06 -20.49
N ALA A 164 -29.14 -29.30 -21.47
CA ALA A 164 -29.17 -27.84 -21.41
C ALA A 164 -30.15 -27.38 -20.32
N THR A 165 -29.72 -26.46 -19.47
CA THR A 165 -30.55 -25.89 -18.41
C THR A 165 -31.44 -24.78 -18.98
N VAL A 166 -32.74 -24.88 -18.74
CA VAL A 166 -33.74 -23.88 -19.11
C VAL A 166 -34.24 -23.21 -17.83
N THR A 167 -34.13 -21.89 -17.76
CA THR A 167 -34.69 -21.10 -16.65
C THR A 167 -35.71 -20.09 -17.16
N VAL A 168 -36.69 -19.78 -16.33
CA VAL A 168 -37.73 -18.77 -16.59
C VAL A 168 -37.63 -17.71 -15.50
N ASN A 169 -37.37 -16.47 -15.88
CA ASN A 169 -37.13 -15.35 -14.95
C ASN A 169 -36.09 -15.69 -13.85
N ALA A 170 -34.99 -16.36 -14.27
CA ALA A 170 -33.90 -16.84 -13.41
C ALA A 170 -34.26 -17.96 -12.40
N VAL A 171 -35.41 -18.61 -12.56
CA VAL A 171 -35.79 -19.80 -11.78
C VAL A 171 -35.71 -21.04 -12.67
N ALA A 172 -35.17 -22.14 -12.13
CA ALA A 172 -35.09 -23.41 -12.85
C ALA A 172 -36.47 -23.85 -13.36
N TYR A 173 -36.56 -24.12 -14.65
CA TYR A 173 -37.80 -24.49 -15.33
C TYR A 173 -37.77 -25.94 -15.81
N ASP A 174 -36.75 -26.30 -16.60
CA ASP A 174 -36.57 -27.65 -17.11
C ASP A 174 -35.11 -27.92 -17.50
N THR A 175 -34.80 -29.15 -17.90
CA THR A 175 -33.51 -29.55 -18.49
C THR A 175 -33.75 -30.42 -19.70
N THR A 176 -33.08 -30.14 -20.82
CA THR A 176 -33.39 -30.81 -22.09
C THR A 176 -33.08 -32.30 -22.09
N ASP A 177 -33.94 -33.08 -22.75
CA ASP A 177 -33.75 -34.53 -22.94
C ASP A 177 -32.68 -34.87 -24.00
N ALA A 178 -32.47 -36.17 -24.28
CA ALA A 178 -31.50 -36.64 -25.26
C ALA A 178 -31.76 -36.17 -26.71
N ALA A 179 -32.98 -35.72 -27.00
CA ALA A 179 -33.37 -35.15 -28.29
C ALA A 179 -33.46 -33.61 -28.23
N GLY A 180 -32.96 -32.99 -27.15
CA GLY A 180 -32.89 -31.55 -26.97
C GLY A 180 -34.21 -30.92 -26.55
N ASN A 181 -35.26 -31.69 -26.26
CA ASN A 181 -36.58 -31.15 -25.95
C ASN A 181 -36.70 -30.71 -24.49
N PHE A 182 -37.45 -29.64 -24.23
CA PHE A 182 -37.93 -29.23 -22.91
C PHE A 182 -39.45 -28.98 -22.94
N SER A 183 -40.13 -29.13 -21.81
CA SER A 183 -41.57 -28.83 -21.69
C SER A 183 -42.02 -28.56 -20.26
N GLY A 184 -42.99 -27.66 -20.08
CA GLY A 184 -43.65 -27.42 -18.79
C GLY A 184 -44.95 -26.65 -18.95
N THR A 185 -45.52 -26.18 -17.84
CA THR A 185 -46.70 -25.29 -17.84
C THR A 185 -46.37 -23.96 -17.19
N LEU A 186 -46.99 -22.88 -17.68
CA LEU A 186 -46.89 -21.53 -17.14
C LEU A 186 -48.27 -20.87 -17.13
N ASP A 187 -48.48 -19.99 -16.17
CA ASP A 187 -49.63 -19.09 -16.20
C ASP A 187 -49.54 -18.13 -17.39
N PRO A 188 -50.66 -17.56 -17.85
CA PRO A 188 -50.63 -16.52 -18.88
C PRO A 188 -49.85 -15.28 -18.39
N GLY A 189 -48.78 -14.92 -19.09
CA GLY A 189 -47.86 -13.85 -18.68
C GLY A 189 -46.67 -13.68 -19.64
N ASN A 190 -45.85 -12.67 -19.41
CA ASN A 190 -44.61 -12.46 -20.15
C ASN A 190 -43.42 -13.00 -19.34
N TYR A 191 -42.59 -13.83 -19.98
CA TYR A 191 -41.49 -14.54 -19.34
C TYR A 191 -40.20 -14.33 -20.12
N THR A 192 -39.07 -14.29 -19.41
CA THR A 192 -37.73 -14.36 -20.02
C THR A 192 -37.19 -15.76 -19.81
N PHE A 193 -37.03 -16.50 -20.90
CA PHE A 193 -36.37 -17.80 -20.92
C PHE A 193 -34.87 -17.59 -21.10
N ALA A 194 -34.05 -18.32 -20.34
CA ALA A 194 -32.60 -18.40 -20.51
C ALA A 194 -32.16 -19.86 -20.66
N PHE A 195 -31.31 -20.10 -21.66
CA PHE A 195 -30.83 -21.42 -22.06
C PHE A 195 -29.31 -21.46 -21.93
N SER A 196 -28.79 -22.48 -21.25
CA SER A 196 -27.34 -22.64 -21.04
C SER A 196 -26.90 -24.10 -21.09
N ALA A 197 -25.73 -24.34 -21.65
CA ALA A 197 -25.09 -25.66 -21.72
C ALA A 197 -23.56 -25.50 -21.71
N ALA A 198 -22.84 -26.47 -21.13
CA ALA A 198 -21.38 -26.45 -21.12
C ALA A 198 -20.82 -26.51 -22.55
N GLY A 199 -19.84 -25.65 -22.85
CA GLY A 199 -19.25 -25.55 -24.19
C GLY A 199 -20.00 -24.64 -25.17
N TYR A 200 -21.05 -23.92 -24.72
CA TYR A 200 -21.85 -23.02 -25.55
C TYR A 200 -22.03 -21.64 -24.92
N THR A 201 -22.26 -20.62 -25.74
CA THR A 201 -22.69 -19.29 -25.30
C THR A 201 -24.17 -19.35 -24.91
N SER A 202 -24.54 -18.80 -23.75
CA SER A 202 -25.94 -18.79 -23.28
C SER A 202 -26.83 -17.84 -24.09
N ALA A 203 -28.11 -18.18 -24.25
CA ALA A 203 -29.07 -17.38 -25.00
C ALA A 203 -30.32 -17.04 -24.16
N ASN A 204 -30.89 -15.85 -24.37
CA ASN A 204 -32.10 -15.38 -23.69
C ASN A 204 -33.20 -15.03 -24.70
N GLN A 205 -34.45 -15.36 -24.37
CA GLN A 205 -35.62 -15.06 -25.21
C GLN A 205 -36.81 -14.61 -24.36
N MET A 206 -37.43 -13.49 -24.73
CA MET A 206 -38.69 -13.04 -24.13
C MET A 206 -39.88 -13.69 -24.86
N VAL A 207 -40.80 -14.27 -24.10
CA VAL A 207 -41.95 -15.04 -24.59
C VAL A 207 -43.23 -14.58 -23.89
N ALA A 208 -44.26 -14.29 -24.68
CA ALA A 208 -45.59 -13.96 -24.18
C ALA A 208 -46.49 -15.21 -24.21
N VAL A 209 -46.88 -15.70 -23.04
CA VAL A 209 -47.75 -16.87 -22.86
C VAL A 209 -49.20 -16.40 -22.78
N ALA A 210 -50.01 -16.70 -23.80
CA ALA A 210 -51.42 -16.31 -23.86
C ALA A 210 -52.34 -17.42 -23.34
N ALA A 211 -53.40 -17.04 -22.61
CA ALA A 211 -54.35 -18.00 -22.03
C ALA A 211 -54.95 -18.95 -23.08
N GLY A 212 -54.92 -20.25 -22.78
CA GLY A 212 -55.54 -21.31 -23.59
C GLY A 212 -54.82 -21.65 -24.91
N THR A 213 -53.67 -21.05 -25.20
CA THR A 213 -52.90 -21.33 -26.42
C THR A 213 -51.53 -21.92 -26.07
N PRO A 214 -51.31 -23.24 -26.23
CA PRO A 214 -50.01 -23.83 -25.94
C PRO A 214 -48.94 -23.35 -26.93
N ILE A 215 -47.71 -23.17 -26.44
CA ILE A 215 -46.51 -22.86 -27.24
C ILE A 215 -45.74 -24.17 -27.37
N ASN A 216 -45.47 -24.64 -28.59
CA ASN A 216 -44.80 -25.94 -28.79
C ASN A 216 -43.52 -25.85 -29.66
N ASP A 217 -43.09 -24.63 -29.96
CA ASP A 217 -42.05 -24.29 -30.94
C ASP A 217 -41.08 -23.23 -30.40
N LEU A 218 -40.84 -23.22 -29.08
CA LEU A 218 -39.84 -22.35 -28.47
C LEU A 218 -38.42 -22.92 -28.68
N ASP A 219 -38.00 -23.00 -29.94
CA ASP A 219 -36.73 -23.58 -30.34
C ASP A 219 -35.60 -22.55 -30.27
N VAL A 220 -34.45 -22.94 -29.71
CA VAL A 220 -33.24 -22.12 -29.57
C VAL A 220 -32.03 -22.87 -30.11
N ALA A 221 -31.19 -22.18 -30.88
CA ALA A 221 -29.88 -22.66 -31.26
C ALA A 221 -28.80 -21.92 -30.44
N LEU A 222 -27.95 -22.66 -29.72
CA LEU A 222 -26.82 -22.10 -28.97
C LEU A 222 -25.55 -22.14 -29.81
N ASP A 223 -24.77 -21.06 -29.76
CA ASP A 223 -23.48 -20.99 -30.44
C ASP A 223 -22.41 -21.74 -29.66
N PRO A 224 -21.71 -22.73 -30.24
CA PRO A 224 -20.61 -23.40 -29.57
C PRO A 224 -19.48 -22.40 -29.29
N LEU A 225 -18.88 -22.50 -28.11
CA LEU A 225 -17.66 -21.76 -27.81
C LEU A 225 -16.54 -22.21 -28.77
N PRO A 226 -15.70 -21.31 -29.29
CA PRO A 226 -14.58 -21.72 -30.13
C PRO A 226 -13.67 -22.69 -29.34
N ALA A 227 -13.25 -23.78 -29.99
CA ALA A 227 -12.26 -24.70 -29.40
C ALA A 227 -10.98 -23.91 -29.11
N SER A 228 -10.63 -23.76 -27.84
CA SER A 228 -9.43 -23.05 -27.43
C SER A 228 -8.19 -23.86 -27.78
N VAL A 229 -7.21 -23.23 -28.42
CA VAL A 229 -5.84 -23.77 -28.47
C VAL A 229 -5.21 -23.48 -27.12
N LEU A 230 -4.65 -24.52 -26.50
CA LEU A 230 -3.91 -24.46 -25.25
C LEU A 230 -2.45 -24.79 -25.53
N VAL A 231 -1.55 -23.96 -24.99
CA VAL A 231 -0.10 -24.16 -25.02
C VAL A 231 0.33 -24.30 -23.56
N GLU A 232 1.02 -25.39 -23.24
CA GLU A 232 1.53 -25.68 -21.90
C GLU A 232 3.04 -25.97 -21.98
N ALA A 233 3.85 -25.07 -21.44
CA ALA A 233 5.29 -25.21 -21.32
C ALA A 233 5.66 -25.94 -20.03
N SER A 234 6.72 -26.74 -20.08
CA SER A 234 7.26 -27.44 -18.91
C SER A 234 8.76 -27.65 -19.04
N ALA A 235 9.44 -27.84 -17.91
CA ALA A 235 10.89 -28.02 -17.88
C ALA A 235 11.27 -29.17 -16.95
N THR A 236 12.16 -30.05 -17.41
CA THR A 236 12.66 -31.19 -16.64
C THR A 236 14.15 -31.41 -16.87
N GLY A 237 14.89 -31.90 -15.88
CA GLY A 237 16.32 -32.20 -16.04
C GLY A 237 17.15 -31.82 -14.82
N ASP A 238 18.43 -31.53 -15.06
CA ASP A 238 19.36 -31.10 -14.04
C ASP A 238 19.25 -29.59 -13.84
N MET A 239 18.54 -29.19 -12.78
CA MET A 239 18.33 -27.79 -12.42
C MET A 239 19.48 -27.21 -11.60
N THR A 240 20.66 -27.82 -11.55
CA THR A 240 21.82 -27.23 -10.88
C THR A 240 22.54 -26.21 -11.77
N PRO A 241 23.31 -25.24 -11.21
CA PRO A 241 24.13 -24.34 -12.01
C PRO A 241 25.08 -25.08 -12.96
N GLY A 242 25.04 -24.74 -14.24
CA GLY A 242 25.76 -25.43 -15.32
C GLY A 242 25.08 -26.71 -15.82
N GLY A 243 23.97 -27.11 -15.20
CA GLY A 243 23.14 -28.25 -15.58
C GLY A 243 22.40 -28.04 -16.90
N VAL A 244 21.80 -29.12 -17.40
CA VAL A 244 21.03 -29.14 -18.65
C VAL A 244 19.60 -29.53 -18.36
N VAL A 245 18.69 -28.66 -18.78
CA VAL A 245 17.24 -28.79 -18.67
C VAL A 245 16.64 -28.97 -20.06
N ASN A 246 15.60 -29.79 -20.17
CA ASN A 246 14.80 -29.96 -21.37
C ASN A 246 13.47 -29.21 -21.17
N ALA A 247 13.29 -28.13 -21.91
CA ALA A 247 12.06 -27.35 -21.95
C ALA A 247 11.17 -27.86 -23.09
N THR A 248 9.95 -28.28 -22.78
CA THR A 248 8.99 -28.87 -23.71
C THR A 248 7.71 -28.07 -23.73
N VAL A 249 7.03 -28.06 -24.88
CA VAL A 249 5.73 -27.43 -25.03
C VAL A 249 4.71 -28.41 -25.61
N ASP A 250 3.60 -28.58 -24.90
CA ASP A 250 2.45 -29.37 -25.33
C ASP A 250 1.38 -28.43 -25.90
N VAL A 251 0.90 -28.75 -27.10
CA VAL A 251 -0.09 -27.93 -27.82
C VAL A 251 -1.35 -28.77 -28.04
N THR A 252 -2.45 -28.36 -27.40
CA THR A 252 -3.76 -29.01 -27.53
C THR A 252 -4.71 -28.09 -28.30
N GLY A 253 -5.48 -28.65 -29.24
CA GLY A 253 -6.46 -27.87 -29.98
C GLY A 253 -7.37 -28.70 -30.89
N PRO A 254 -8.20 -28.05 -31.72
CA PRO A 254 -9.18 -28.73 -32.55
C PRO A 254 -8.53 -29.67 -33.59
N ALA A 255 -9.27 -30.70 -34.00
CA ALA A 255 -8.82 -31.63 -35.02
C ALA A 255 -8.46 -30.90 -36.33
N GLY A 256 -7.20 -31.04 -36.78
CA GLY A 256 -6.67 -30.36 -37.96
C GLY A 256 -5.89 -29.07 -37.69
N LEU A 257 -5.67 -28.70 -36.42
CA LEU A 257 -4.73 -27.63 -36.04
C LEU A 257 -3.34 -27.90 -36.63
N VAL A 258 -2.76 -26.91 -37.32
CA VAL A 258 -1.42 -26.97 -37.89
C VAL A 258 -0.50 -26.08 -37.06
N ILE A 259 0.65 -26.62 -36.64
CA ILE A 259 1.70 -25.85 -35.97
C ILE A 259 2.72 -25.40 -37.03
N ASN A 260 2.92 -24.10 -37.16
CA ASN A 260 3.80 -23.48 -38.15
C ASN A 260 5.24 -23.39 -37.63
N SER A 261 5.42 -22.93 -36.39
CA SER A 261 6.75 -22.77 -35.76
C SER A 261 6.67 -22.67 -34.23
N TYR A 262 7.81 -22.90 -33.60
CA TYR A 262 8.07 -22.61 -32.19
C TYR A 262 9.17 -21.55 -32.10
N THR A 263 9.13 -20.69 -31.08
CA THR A 263 10.20 -19.75 -30.76
C THR A 263 10.38 -19.69 -29.25
N TRP A 264 11.46 -20.28 -28.74
CA TRP A 264 11.89 -20.17 -27.35
C TRP A 264 12.82 -19.00 -27.16
N THR A 265 12.55 -18.18 -26.16
CA THR A 265 13.41 -17.08 -25.72
C THR A 265 13.55 -17.10 -24.20
N GLN A 266 14.63 -16.53 -23.69
CA GLN A 266 14.75 -16.24 -22.27
C GLN A 266 14.22 -14.84 -22.02
N GLU A 267 13.33 -14.70 -21.05
CA GLU A 267 12.75 -13.42 -20.66
C GLU A 267 13.44 -12.84 -19.42
N TYR A 268 13.84 -13.71 -18.49
CA TYR A 268 14.38 -13.30 -17.20
C TYR A 268 15.41 -14.30 -16.65
N GLY A 269 16.22 -13.84 -15.68
CA GLY A 269 17.17 -14.65 -14.93
C GLY A 269 18.59 -14.67 -15.48
N ALA A 270 19.44 -15.51 -14.89
CA ALA A 270 20.83 -15.69 -15.33
C ALA A 270 20.92 -16.25 -16.76
N ASP A 271 21.77 -15.67 -17.60
CA ASP A 271 21.90 -16.02 -19.03
C ASP A 271 22.04 -17.55 -19.26
N ALA A 272 21.01 -18.14 -19.86
CA ALA A 272 20.96 -19.54 -20.24
C ALA A 272 21.20 -19.71 -21.75
N THR A 273 21.79 -20.84 -22.14
CA THR A 273 21.99 -21.16 -23.57
C THR A 273 20.87 -22.06 -24.07
N ILE A 274 20.08 -21.58 -25.03
CA ILE A 274 18.98 -22.33 -25.65
C ILE A 274 19.43 -22.95 -26.98
N ALA A 275 19.38 -24.28 -27.06
CA ALA A 275 19.61 -25.05 -28.28
C ALA A 275 18.30 -25.70 -28.75
N GLY A 276 18.05 -25.68 -30.07
CA GLY A 276 16.78 -26.20 -30.61
C GLY A 276 15.56 -25.33 -30.29
N GLY A 277 15.77 -24.03 -30.00
CA GLY A 277 14.72 -23.08 -29.65
C GLY A 277 13.66 -22.82 -30.73
N ASN A 278 13.72 -23.50 -31.87
CA ASN A 278 12.72 -23.49 -32.92
C ASN A 278 11.91 -24.80 -33.01
N THR A 279 11.93 -25.61 -31.95
CA THR A 279 11.25 -26.91 -31.89
C THR A 279 10.36 -27.02 -30.66
N ALA A 280 9.53 -28.06 -30.60
CA ALA A 280 8.67 -28.36 -29.46
C ALA A 280 9.43 -28.74 -28.18
N ALA A 281 10.74 -29.02 -28.29
CA ALA A 281 11.61 -29.41 -27.19
C ALA A 281 12.98 -28.72 -27.31
N ALA A 282 13.21 -27.68 -26.50
CA ALA A 282 14.47 -26.97 -26.45
C ALA A 282 15.37 -27.53 -25.33
N THR A 283 16.67 -27.65 -25.62
CA THR A 283 17.68 -27.97 -24.61
C THR A 283 18.26 -26.67 -24.07
N VAL A 284 18.19 -26.49 -22.76
CA VAL A 284 18.58 -25.26 -22.05
C VAL A 284 19.75 -25.60 -21.13
N THR A 285 20.90 -24.96 -21.35
CA THR A 285 22.06 -25.07 -20.44
C THR A 285 22.04 -23.87 -19.49
N LEU A 286 21.93 -24.14 -18.20
CA LEU A 286 21.88 -23.12 -17.16
C LEU A 286 23.24 -22.45 -16.96
N ALA A 287 23.22 -21.23 -16.41
CA ALA A 287 24.41 -20.45 -16.13
C ALA A 287 25.32 -21.13 -15.07
N GLY A 288 26.60 -20.75 -15.04
CA GLY A 288 27.50 -21.21 -13.96
C GLY A 288 27.17 -20.55 -12.62
N LEU A 289 27.56 -21.18 -11.51
CA LEU A 289 27.28 -20.70 -10.13
C LEU A 289 27.68 -19.23 -9.89
N GLY A 290 28.79 -18.77 -10.50
CA GLY A 290 29.23 -17.38 -10.38
C GLY A 290 28.21 -16.35 -10.90
N ASN A 291 27.44 -16.69 -11.93
CA ASN A 291 26.38 -15.81 -12.47
C ASN A 291 25.18 -15.74 -11.51
N TYR A 292 24.79 -16.86 -10.92
CA TYR A 292 23.75 -16.90 -9.88
C TYR A 292 24.18 -16.12 -8.62
N LYS A 293 25.47 -16.19 -8.23
CA LYS A 293 26.01 -15.35 -7.14
C LYS A 293 25.91 -13.86 -7.48
N ALA A 294 26.27 -13.48 -8.71
CA ALA A 294 26.18 -12.09 -9.16
C ALA A 294 24.73 -11.60 -9.20
N ALA A 295 23.79 -12.43 -9.66
CA ALA A 295 22.35 -12.15 -9.61
C ALA A 295 21.87 -11.97 -8.16
N LEU A 296 22.30 -12.83 -7.23
CA LEU A 296 21.96 -12.70 -5.81
C LEU A 296 22.45 -11.38 -5.22
N ILE A 297 23.71 -11.01 -5.44
CA ILE A 297 24.22 -9.71 -4.99
C ILE A 297 23.43 -8.57 -5.62
N HIS A 298 23.11 -8.66 -6.92
CA HIS A 298 22.29 -7.66 -7.60
C HIS A 298 20.91 -7.50 -6.94
N HIS A 299 20.17 -8.58 -6.67
CA HIS A 299 18.85 -8.49 -6.03
C HIS A 299 18.91 -8.05 -4.58
N LEU A 300 20.01 -8.31 -3.88
CA LEU A 300 20.23 -7.78 -2.53
C LEU A 300 20.54 -6.28 -2.55
N GLU A 301 21.24 -5.78 -3.57
CA GLU A 301 21.59 -4.36 -3.75
C GLU A 301 20.48 -3.53 -4.44
N ALA A 302 19.64 -4.14 -5.27
CA ALA A 302 18.65 -3.45 -6.09
C ALA A 302 17.29 -3.27 -5.39
N PRO A 303 16.44 -2.33 -5.85
CA PRO A 303 15.06 -2.24 -5.41
C PRO A 303 14.32 -3.56 -5.65
N PRO A 304 13.42 -3.97 -4.74
CA PRO A 304 12.70 -5.23 -4.87
C PRO A 304 11.69 -5.24 -6.03
N VAL A 305 11.35 -4.07 -6.58
CA VAL A 305 10.43 -3.91 -7.71
C VAL A 305 10.84 -2.73 -8.58
N THR A 306 10.42 -2.72 -9.84
CA THR A 306 10.63 -1.63 -10.78
C THR A 306 9.66 -0.46 -10.54
N ALA A 307 9.97 0.71 -11.10
CA ALA A 307 9.12 1.90 -10.97
C ALA A 307 7.71 1.69 -11.55
N ASP A 308 7.59 0.94 -12.65
CA ASP A 308 6.31 0.69 -13.33
C ASP A 308 5.41 -0.28 -12.56
N GLN A 309 5.98 -1.05 -11.62
CA GLN A 309 5.24 -1.99 -10.75
C GLN A 309 4.70 -1.32 -9.49
N LEU A 310 5.12 -0.09 -9.20
CA LEU A 310 4.69 0.63 -8.00
C LEU A 310 3.39 1.42 -8.22
N PRO A 311 2.57 1.57 -7.17
CA PRO A 311 1.52 2.57 -7.16
C PRO A 311 2.08 3.97 -7.47
N PRO A 312 1.34 4.87 -8.17
CA PRO A 312 1.83 6.18 -8.62
C PRO A 312 2.40 7.13 -7.55
N ASN A 313 2.22 6.80 -6.28
CA ASN A 313 2.56 7.58 -5.09
C ASN A 313 3.70 6.96 -4.26
N VAL A 314 4.23 5.80 -4.65
CA VAL A 314 5.43 5.21 -4.05
C VAL A 314 6.61 5.49 -4.99
N PRO A 315 7.42 6.53 -4.76
CA PRO A 315 8.57 6.80 -5.61
C PRO A 315 9.68 5.77 -5.36
N LEU A 316 10.31 5.28 -6.42
CA LEU A 316 11.66 4.74 -6.27
C LEU A 316 12.65 5.90 -6.10
N PRO A 317 13.66 5.77 -5.23
CA PRO A 317 14.77 6.71 -5.19
C PRO A 317 15.38 6.85 -6.59
N PRO A 318 15.46 8.07 -7.17
CA PRO A 318 16.14 8.26 -8.43
C PRO A 318 17.65 8.13 -8.21
N GLY A 319 18.25 7.05 -8.72
CA GLY A 319 19.69 6.80 -8.60
C GLY A 319 20.00 5.47 -7.91
N GLU A 320 20.79 5.53 -6.84
CA GLU A 320 21.25 4.38 -6.06
C GLU A 320 20.19 3.93 -5.03
N PHE A 321 20.08 2.62 -4.80
CA PHE A 321 19.10 2.07 -3.87
C PHE A 321 19.68 1.95 -2.46
N HIS A 322 19.42 2.96 -1.65
CA HIS A 322 20.00 3.06 -0.31
C HIS A 322 19.44 2.04 0.71
N GLY A 323 18.41 1.28 0.37
CA GLY A 323 17.76 0.28 1.23
C GLY A 323 18.21 -1.17 1.03
N GLY A 324 19.16 -1.41 0.12
CA GLY A 324 19.69 -2.74 -0.21
C GLY A 324 20.89 -3.16 0.66
N LEU A 325 21.66 -4.11 0.14
CA LEU A 325 22.92 -4.56 0.71
C LEU A 325 23.98 -3.46 0.68
N GLN A 326 24.57 -3.18 1.83
CA GLN A 326 25.44 -2.02 2.04
C GLN A 326 26.93 -2.31 1.80
N ASP A 327 27.67 -1.32 1.31
CA ASP A 327 29.12 -1.45 1.11
C ASP A 327 29.92 -1.45 2.43
N ARG A 328 29.96 -2.60 3.11
CA ARG A 328 30.68 -2.80 4.37
C ARG A 328 31.16 -4.24 4.53
N LEU A 329 32.10 -4.43 5.46
CA LEU A 329 32.57 -5.77 5.85
C LEU A 329 31.51 -6.48 6.71
N GLN A 330 30.84 -7.50 6.17
CA GLN A 330 29.75 -8.19 6.87
C GLN A 330 29.57 -9.65 6.42
N ALA A 331 28.89 -10.44 7.26
CA ALA A 331 28.17 -11.62 6.77
C ALA A 331 26.89 -11.13 6.09
N VAL A 332 26.59 -11.68 4.91
CA VAL A 332 25.49 -11.19 4.07
C VAL A 332 24.18 -11.80 4.55
N GLY A 333 23.20 -10.95 4.87
CA GLY A 333 21.81 -11.37 5.02
C GLY A 333 21.22 -11.76 3.67
N ILE A 334 20.54 -12.90 3.60
CA ILE A 334 19.92 -13.42 2.39
C ILE A 334 18.43 -13.61 2.68
N ASN A 335 17.61 -12.74 2.10
CA ASN A 335 16.16 -12.83 2.22
C ASN A 335 15.57 -13.77 1.15
N PRO A 336 14.38 -14.37 1.39
CA PRO A 336 13.74 -15.31 0.49
C PRO A 336 13.56 -14.78 -0.93
N PHE A 337 13.04 -13.56 -1.09
CA PHE A 337 12.86 -12.91 -2.40
C PHE A 337 14.15 -12.86 -3.21
N ALA A 338 15.22 -12.30 -2.66
CA ALA A 338 16.47 -12.13 -3.39
C ALA A 338 17.08 -13.48 -3.79
N LEU A 339 16.92 -14.52 -2.96
CA LEU A 339 17.39 -15.86 -3.28
C LEU A 339 16.56 -16.51 -4.40
N GLU A 340 15.24 -16.39 -4.33
CA GLU A 340 14.32 -16.92 -5.32
C GLU A 340 14.53 -16.27 -6.69
N GLU A 341 14.55 -14.93 -6.74
CA GLU A 341 14.79 -14.15 -7.96
C GLU A 341 16.16 -14.45 -8.58
N ALA A 342 17.19 -14.55 -7.74
CA ALA A 342 18.52 -14.89 -8.22
C ALA A 342 18.59 -16.28 -8.86
N ALA A 343 17.84 -17.24 -8.33
CA ALA A 343 17.80 -18.61 -8.82
C ALA A 343 16.87 -18.82 -10.02
N LEU A 344 15.96 -17.89 -10.28
CA LEU A 344 14.93 -18.00 -11.31
C LEU A 344 15.50 -17.79 -12.72
N VAL A 345 15.04 -18.63 -13.65
CA VAL A 345 15.21 -18.47 -15.10
C VAL A 345 13.84 -18.64 -15.74
N VAL A 346 13.36 -17.61 -16.45
CA VAL A 346 12.06 -17.64 -17.14
C VAL A 346 12.29 -17.79 -18.63
N LEU A 347 11.69 -18.84 -19.20
CA LEU A 347 11.67 -19.06 -20.64
C LEU A 347 10.27 -18.81 -21.18
N HIS A 348 10.20 -18.06 -22.28
CA HIS A 348 8.97 -17.80 -23.02
C HIS A 348 8.97 -18.61 -24.31
N VAL A 349 7.86 -19.29 -24.60
CA VAL A 349 7.65 -19.97 -25.89
C VAL A 349 6.49 -19.34 -26.64
N GLU A 350 6.75 -18.91 -27.87
CA GLU A 350 5.69 -18.59 -28.84
C GLU A 350 5.47 -19.77 -29.80
N VAL A 351 4.22 -20.15 -29.97
CA VAL A 351 3.76 -21.18 -30.90
C VAL A 351 2.86 -20.52 -31.95
N ASP A 352 3.36 -20.43 -33.18
CA ASP A 352 2.57 -19.99 -34.33
C ASP A 352 1.77 -21.19 -34.87
N THR A 353 0.45 -21.05 -34.94
CA THR A 353 -0.46 -22.08 -35.43
C THR A 353 -1.38 -21.53 -36.52
N SER A 354 -2.07 -22.43 -37.23
CA SER A 354 -3.15 -22.05 -38.16
C SER A 354 -4.30 -21.26 -37.53
N ALA A 355 -4.42 -21.26 -36.20
CA ALA A 355 -5.46 -20.55 -35.45
C ALA A 355 -4.98 -19.21 -34.85
N GLY A 356 -3.68 -18.90 -34.91
CA GLY A 356 -3.08 -17.72 -34.29
C GLY A 356 -1.75 -18.04 -33.59
N VAL A 357 -1.14 -17.02 -33.00
CA VAL A 357 0.05 -17.15 -32.15
C VAL A 357 -0.41 -17.27 -30.70
N PHE A 358 0.08 -18.29 -30.02
CA PHE A 358 -0.16 -18.56 -28.62
C PHE A 358 1.18 -18.63 -27.91
N SER A 359 1.21 -18.36 -26.61
CA SER A 359 2.44 -18.44 -25.85
C SER A 359 2.21 -18.99 -24.47
N ASP A 360 3.28 -19.47 -23.87
CA ASP A 360 3.33 -19.84 -22.46
C ASP A 360 4.73 -19.57 -21.91
N GLU A 361 4.86 -19.56 -20.59
CA GLU A 361 6.12 -19.37 -19.87
C GLU A 361 6.43 -20.59 -19.01
N VAL A 362 7.72 -20.85 -18.81
CA VAL A 362 8.17 -21.84 -17.83
C VAL A 362 9.27 -21.27 -16.96
N GLU A 363 9.06 -21.40 -15.66
CA GLU A 363 10.00 -21.01 -14.61
C GLU A 363 10.91 -22.19 -14.26
N ILE A 364 12.21 -21.94 -14.21
CA ILE A 364 13.23 -22.89 -13.79
C ILE A 364 13.95 -22.28 -12.59
N HIS A 365 13.80 -22.89 -11.41
CA HIS A 365 14.54 -22.50 -10.21
C HIS A 365 15.83 -23.32 -10.11
N ALA A 366 16.97 -22.66 -10.27
CA ALA A 366 18.26 -23.33 -10.16
C ALA A 366 18.59 -23.68 -8.70
N GLY A 367 19.06 -24.90 -8.47
CA GLY A 367 19.52 -25.37 -7.15
C GLY A 367 20.83 -24.71 -6.74
N VAL A 368 20.74 -23.47 -6.23
CA VAL A 368 21.87 -22.71 -5.69
C VAL A 368 22.22 -23.17 -4.27
N PRO A 369 23.50 -23.05 -3.84
CA PRO A 369 23.93 -23.54 -2.53
C PRO A 369 23.49 -22.64 -1.37
N TRP A 370 23.21 -21.36 -1.61
CA TRP A 370 22.87 -20.42 -0.53
C TRP A 370 21.47 -20.68 0.05
N LYS A 371 21.30 -20.27 1.30
CA LYS A 371 20.08 -20.42 2.09
C LYS A 371 19.65 -19.06 2.61
N TRP A 372 18.43 -19.00 3.16
CA TRP A 372 18.00 -17.81 3.89
C TRP A 372 18.94 -17.59 5.07
N ALA A 373 19.36 -16.35 5.27
CA ALA A 373 20.38 -16.01 6.26
C ALA A 373 20.08 -14.65 6.89
N SER A 374 20.21 -14.58 8.21
CA SER A 374 19.93 -13.36 8.99
C SER A 374 21.05 -12.31 8.94
N GLY A 375 22.21 -12.63 8.36
CA GLY A 375 23.40 -11.79 8.39
C GLY A 375 24.17 -11.84 9.73
N LEU A 376 23.69 -12.63 10.70
CA LEU A 376 24.39 -12.84 11.97
C LEU A 376 25.77 -13.47 11.77
N ARG A 377 26.65 -13.22 12.73
CA ARG A 377 27.95 -13.90 12.83
C ARG A 377 27.88 -15.18 13.65
N ASN A 378 26.75 -15.46 14.30
CA ASN A 378 26.47 -16.74 14.93
C ASN A 378 25.58 -17.57 13.99
N VAL A 379 26.15 -18.62 13.39
CA VAL A 379 25.58 -19.32 12.25
C VAL A 379 25.49 -20.82 12.51
N PRO A 380 24.55 -21.55 11.88
CA PRO A 380 24.52 -23.00 11.94
C PRO A 380 25.70 -23.64 11.21
N THR A 381 26.15 -24.80 11.70
CA THR A 381 27.03 -25.68 10.93
C THR A 381 26.35 -26.19 9.67
N ASN A 382 27.13 -26.56 8.66
CA ASN A 382 26.70 -27.14 7.40
C ASN A 382 25.81 -26.24 6.50
N VAL A 383 25.60 -24.98 6.88
CA VAL A 383 24.90 -23.97 6.05
C VAL A 383 25.89 -22.96 5.48
N PRO A 384 25.89 -22.67 4.16
CA PRO A 384 26.83 -21.72 3.57
C PRO A 384 26.69 -20.29 4.10
N VAL A 385 27.82 -19.66 4.38
CA VAL A 385 27.93 -18.26 4.81
C VAL A 385 28.53 -17.43 3.68
N LEU A 386 27.73 -16.53 3.12
CA LEU A 386 28.18 -15.53 2.16
C LEU A 386 28.73 -14.31 2.90
N LEU A 387 29.87 -13.81 2.44
CA LEU A 387 30.55 -12.66 3.03
C LEU A 387 30.60 -11.52 2.03
N GLN A 388 30.77 -10.30 2.54
CA GLN A 388 31.01 -9.11 1.75
C GLN A 388 32.15 -8.29 2.35
N ALA A 389 32.98 -7.71 1.49
CA ALA A 389 33.93 -6.65 1.81
C ALA A 389 33.45 -5.30 1.29
N VAL A 390 34.02 -4.24 1.88
CA VAL A 390 34.01 -2.89 1.29
C VAL A 390 34.56 -2.90 -0.14
N GLU A 391 34.08 -2.00 -1.00
CA GLU A 391 34.53 -1.90 -2.38
C GLU A 391 36.03 -1.57 -2.42
N HIS A 392 36.77 -2.35 -3.20
CA HIS A 392 38.21 -2.22 -3.31
C HIS A 392 38.71 -2.77 -4.65
N THR A 393 39.92 -2.36 -5.04
CA THR A 393 40.52 -2.74 -6.34
C THR A 393 40.97 -4.20 -6.41
N SER A 394 41.20 -4.84 -5.27
CA SER A 394 41.59 -6.25 -5.17
C SER A 394 41.26 -6.83 -3.80
N TYR A 395 41.05 -8.14 -3.74
CA TYR A 395 40.72 -8.85 -2.50
C TYR A 395 41.69 -10.00 -2.27
N ALA A 396 42.00 -10.23 -0.99
CA ALA A 396 42.88 -11.32 -0.56
C ALA A 396 42.44 -11.78 0.84
N TRP A 397 41.46 -12.67 0.85
CA TRP A 397 40.91 -13.22 2.07
C TRP A 397 41.70 -14.44 2.56
N THR A 398 41.77 -14.55 3.88
CA THR A 398 42.29 -15.74 4.57
C THR A 398 41.30 -16.19 5.63
N MET A 399 41.22 -17.50 5.85
CA MET A 399 40.37 -18.10 6.89
C MET A 399 41.21 -18.95 7.84
N PHE A 400 41.04 -18.72 9.14
CA PHE A 400 41.53 -19.59 10.19
C PHE A 400 40.35 -20.32 10.82
N ALA A 401 40.24 -21.63 10.55
CA ALA A 401 39.15 -22.49 11.00
C ALA A 401 39.49 -23.23 12.31
N PRO A 402 38.50 -23.78 13.03
CA PRO A 402 38.72 -24.68 14.16
C PRO A 402 39.58 -25.89 13.81
N SER A 403 40.32 -26.41 14.78
CA SER A 403 41.17 -27.60 14.57
C SER A 403 40.31 -28.80 14.17
N GLY A 404 40.63 -29.41 13.01
CA GLY A 404 39.88 -30.55 12.46
C GLY A 404 38.89 -30.18 11.36
N SER A 405 38.61 -28.88 11.17
CA SER A 405 37.74 -28.40 10.10
C SER A 405 38.40 -28.61 8.74
N THR A 406 37.58 -28.98 7.76
CA THR A 406 37.89 -29.15 6.34
C THR A 406 37.28 -28.03 5.48
N ALA A 407 36.60 -27.06 6.10
CA ALA A 407 35.99 -25.93 5.43
C ALA A 407 37.01 -25.16 4.57
N VAL A 408 36.60 -24.80 3.35
CA VAL A 408 37.40 -24.04 2.39
C VAL A 408 36.71 -22.71 2.11
N LEU A 409 37.49 -21.64 2.09
CA LEU A 409 37.02 -20.33 1.65
C LEU A 409 37.04 -20.27 0.12
N MET A 410 35.86 -20.18 -0.48
CA MET A 410 35.65 -20.07 -1.91
C MET A 410 35.72 -18.61 -2.34
N ASP A 411 36.22 -18.37 -3.56
CA ASP A 411 36.32 -17.04 -4.18
C ASP A 411 37.06 -16.00 -3.31
N ALA A 412 38.12 -16.44 -2.62
CA ALA A 412 38.89 -15.67 -1.65
C ALA A 412 39.61 -14.43 -2.26
N ASP A 413 39.67 -14.31 -3.57
CA ASP A 413 40.20 -13.17 -4.33
C ASP A 413 39.10 -12.23 -4.86
N THR A 414 37.86 -12.41 -4.41
CA THR A 414 36.70 -11.59 -4.80
C THR A 414 36.12 -10.79 -3.62
N ARG A 415 35.24 -9.82 -3.93
CA ARG A 415 34.49 -9.03 -2.93
C ARG A 415 33.56 -9.89 -2.08
N HIS A 416 33.02 -10.97 -2.67
CA HIS A 416 31.98 -11.79 -2.06
C HIS A 416 32.41 -13.27 -1.93
N PRO A 417 33.38 -13.59 -1.06
CA PRO A 417 33.74 -14.98 -0.79
C PRO A 417 32.67 -15.67 0.04
N TYR A 418 32.68 -17.00 0.06
CA TYR A 418 31.77 -17.78 0.90
C TYR A 418 32.44 -19.06 1.38
N PHE A 419 31.92 -19.65 2.45
CA PHE A 419 32.38 -20.94 2.96
C PHE A 419 31.23 -21.63 3.70
N THR A 420 31.35 -22.94 3.90
CA THR A 420 30.41 -23.70 4.74
C THR A 420 31.16 -24.15 6.00
N PRO A 421 30.80 -23.68 7.20
CA PRO A 421 31.40 -24.17 8.44
C PRO A 421 30.98 -25.62 8.67
N ASP A 422 31.94 -26.53 8.79
CA ASP A 422 31.69 -27.97 8.90
C ASP A 422 31.84 -28.50 10.34
N LEU A 423 32.29 -27.65 11.26
CA LEU A 423 32.44 -27.95 12.68
C LEU A 423 32.05 -26.75 13.54
N GLU A 424 31.52 -27.03 14.73
CA GLU A 424 31.31 -26.03 15.77
C GLU A 424 32.62 -25.31 16.14
N GLY A 425 32.56 -24.00 16.31
CA GLY A 425 33.70 -23.19 16.74
C GLY A 425 33.82 -21.86 16.02
N ARG A 426 34.94 -21.18 16.24
CA ARG A 426 35.22 -19.85 15.67
C ARG A 426 36.03 -19.94 14.39
N TYR A 427 35.47 -19.44 13.30
CA TYR A 427 36.12 -19.18 12.02
C TYR A 427 36.52 -17.71 11.95
N ARG A 428 37.80 -17.44 11.71
CA ARG A 428 38.32 -16.08 11.62
C ARG A 428 38.70 -15.75 10.19
N LEU A 429 38.00 -14.79 9.62
CA LEU A 429 38.19 -14.29 8.27
C LEU A 429 39.01 -12.99 8.36
N THR A 430 40.02 -12.86 7.52
CA THR A 430 40.86 -11.65 7.47
C THR A 430 41.10 -11.26 6.02
N LEU A 431 40.79 -10.01 5.69
CA LEU A 431 41.04 -9.40 4.40
C LEU A 431 42.36 -8.60 4.47
N ALA A 432 43.30 -8.90 3.57
CA ALA A 432 44.54 -8.12 3.46
C ALA A 432 44.30 -6.79 2.74
N ASP A 433 45.16 -5.80 3.02
CA ASP A 433 45.30 -4.55 2.25
C ASP A 433 44.03 -3.69 2.11
N VAL A 434 43.20 -3.60 3.16
CA VAL A 434 41.98 -2.75 3.18
C VAL A 434 42.28 -1.36 3.75
N PRO A 435 41.75 -0.27 3.15
CA PRO A 435 41.88 1.09 3.69
C PRO A 435 41.09 1.29 5.00
N SER A 436 39.97 0.58 5.18
CA SER A 436 39.15 0.63 6.39
C SER A 436 39.84 -0.14 7.52
N GLY A 437 39.89 0.45 8.72
CA GLY A 437 40.57 -0.14 9.87
C GLY A 437 40.00 -1.48 10.34
N VAL A 438 38.83 -1.89 9.83
CA VAL A 438 38.20 -3.18 10.10
C VAL A 438 38.43 -4.12 8.92
N ASN A 439 39.31 -5.10 9.12
CA ASN A 439 39.69 -6.06 8.09
C ASN A 439 39.48 -7.51 8.52
N ARG A 440 38.73 -7.72 9.61
CA ARG A 440 38.55 -9.02 10.24
C ARG A 440 37.11 -9.24 10.67
N LEU A 441 36.62 -10.42 10.35
CA LEU A 441 35.31 -10.92 10.73
C LEU A 441 35.48 -12.25 11.46
N ASP A 442 34.95 -12.38 12.67
CA ASP A 442 34.88 -13.67 13.38
C ASP A 442 33.45 -14.20 13.23
N VAL A 443 33.30 -15.40 12.68
CA VAL A 443 32.05 -16.17 12.55
C VAL A 443 32.10 -17.34 13.54
N TYR A 444 31.00 -17.57 14.24
CA TYR A 444 30.84 -18.59 15.28
C TYR A 444 29.82 -19.60 14.79
N ALA A 445 30.28 -20.81 14.46
CA ALA A 445 29.42 -21.90 14.05
C ALA A 445 28.97 -22.72 15.27
N GLY A 446 27.71 -23.13 15.26
CA GLY A 446 27.09 -23.96 16.29
C GLY A 446 25.94 -24.81 15.74
N ILE A 447 25.28 -25.54 16.63
CA ILE A 447 24.09 -26.36 16.31
C ILE A 447 22.86 -25.86 17.07
N TRP A 448 21.68 -26.11 16.51
CA TRP A 448 20.41 -25.72 17.11
C TRP A 448 20.07 -26.60 18.31
N ARG A 449 19.25 -26.09 19.24
CA ARG A 449 18.87 -26.83 20.45
C ARG A 449 17.37 -26.84 20.74
N GLY A 450 16.69 -25.72 20.51
CA GLY A 450 15.31 -25.50 20.91
C GLY A 450 15.12 -25.40 22.42
N ILE A 451 14.11 -24.64 22.84
CA ILE A 451 13.86 -24.34 24.26
C ILE A 451 12.52 -24.85 24.78
N ILE A 452 11.57 -25.26 23.94
CA ILE A 452 10.22 -25.62 24.39
C ILE A 452 10.23 -27.01 25.03
N VAL A 453 9.58 -27.16 26.19
CA VAL A 453 9.49 -28.45 26.91
C VAL A 453 8.07 -28.83 27.33
N ASP A 454 7.16 -27.85 27.45
CA ASP A 454 5.74 -28.05 27.79
C ASP A 454 4.92 -26.82 27.37
N GLN A 455 3.66 -26.73 27.80
CA GLN A 455 2.84 -25.52 27.75
C GLN A 455 2.16 -25.22 29.09
N ASP A 456 1.86 -23.95 29.35
CA ASP A 456 1.12 -23.53 30.53
C ASP A 456 -0.40 -23.67 30.37
N MET A 457 -1.16 -23.26 31.39
CA MET A 457 -2.62 -23.37 31.38
C MET A 457 -3.32 -22.45 30.38
N ASP A 458 -2.62 -21.41 29.90
CA ASP A 458 -3.09 -20.49 28.87
C ASP A 458 -2.64 -20.94 27.47
N GLY A 459 -1.96 -22.09 27.35
CA GLY A 459 -1.47 -22.66 26.09
C GLY A 459 -0.14 -22.07 25.62
N ARG A 460 0.55 -21.30 26.46
CA ARG A 460 1.82 -20.66 26.11
C ARG A 460 2.99 -21.62 26.33
N PRO A 461 4.08 -21.52 25.55
CA PRO A 461 5.19 -22.44 25.72
C PRO A 461 5.89 -22.27 27.07
N VAL A 462 6.14 -23.40 27.72
CA VAL A 462 7.06 -23.53 28.85
C VAL A 462 8.44 -23.87 28.28
N TYR A 463 9.45 -23.15 28.73
CA TYR A 463 10.82 -23.25 28.24
C TYR A 463 11.72 -24.03 29.23
N ASP A 464 12.85 -24.55 28.73
CA ASP A 464 13.83 -25.32 29.48
C ASP A 464 14.45 -24.47 30.62
N ASP A 465 14.18 -24.85 31.87
CA ASP A 465 14.69 -24.19 33.09
C ASP A 465 16.22 -24.09 33.13
N ALA A 466 16.95 -24.91 32.37
CA ALA A 466 18.40 -24.80 32.26
C ALA A 466 18.84 -23.43 31.71
N CYS A 467 18.03 -22.77 30.88
CA CYS A 467 18.30 -21.44 30.36
C CYS A 467 18.26 -20.38 31.47
N LEU A 468 17.39 -20.54 32.46
CA LEU A 468 17.23 -19.60 33.58
C LEU A 468 18.42 -19.61 34.56
N LEU A 469 19.34 -20.57 34.45
CA LEU A 469 20.60 -20.53 35.20
C LEU A 469 21.44 -19.29 34.86
N CYS A 470 21.34 -18.81 33.61
CA CYS A 470 22.15 -17.72 33.09
C CYS A 470 21.34 -16.54 32.55
N HIS A 471 20.02 -16.71 32.32
CA HIS A 471 19.08 -15.67 31.90
C HIS A 471 18.16 -15.29 33.05
N THR A 472 18.71 -14.59 34.04
CA THR A 472 17.97 -13.99 35.14
C THR A 472 17.88 -12.47 34.92
N PRO A 473 17.02 -11.74 35.66
CA PRO A 473 17.00 -10.28 35.59
C PRO A 473 18.38 -9.64 35.82
N ASP A 474 19.23 -10.25 36.65
CA ASP A 474 20.56 -9.74 37.01
C ASP A 474 21.69 -10.26 36.09
N LEU A 475 21.42 -11.27 35.26
CA LEU A 475 22.41 -11.94 34.41
C LEU A 475 21.77 -12.32 33.08
N GLY A 476 22.20 -11.73 31.97
CA GLY A 476 21.69 -12.06 30.63
C GLY A 476 20.28 -11.53 30.30
N GLY A 477 19.49 -11.13 31.31
CA GLY A 477 18.12 -10.68 31.17
C GLY A 477 17.16 -11.86 30.96
N ASP A 478 16.01 -11.83 31.64
CA ASP A 478 14.92 -12.76 31.36
C ASP A 478 14.01 -12.14 30.29
N LYS A 479 14.06 -12.73 29.08
CA LYS A 479 13.17 -12.40 27.96
C LYS A 479 12.23 -13.53 27.59
N PHE A 480 12.29 -14.66 28.30
CA PHE A 480 11.46 -15.82 28.01
C PHE A 480 10.00 -15.59 28.40
N VAL A 481 9.76 -14.92 29.53
CA VAL A 481 8.41 -14.56 29.99
C VAL A 481 7.71 -13.63 29.00
N ASP A 482 8.43 -12.65 28.45
CA ASP A 482 7.88 -11.73 27.44
C ASP A 482 7.67 -12.45 26.10
N TRP A 483 8.69 -13.19 25.63
CA TRP A 483 8.64 -13.95 24.37
C TRP A 483 7.49 -14.96 24.32
N ALA A 484 7.22 -15.69 25.41
CA ALA A 484 6.16 -16.70 25.45
C ALA A 484 4.74 -16.11 25.25
N GLN A 485 4.59 -14.78 25.23
CA GLN A 485 3.34 -14.06 24.98
C GLN A 485 3.28 -13.45 23.57
N THR A 486 4.22 -13.81 22.68
CA THR A 486 4.30 -13.28 21.32
C THR A 486 3.72 -14.26 20.30
N GLY A 487 3.23 -13.74 19.17
CA GLY A 487 2.79 -14.55 18.04
C GLY A 487 3.90 -15.44 17.48
N HIS A 488 5.17 -15.03 17.62
CA HIS A 488 6.32 -15.86 17.27
C HIS A 488 6.38 -17.16 18.08
N ALA A 489 6.01 -17.11 19.35
CA ALA A 489 6.04 -18.25 20.25
C ALA A 489 4.90 -19.26 20.04
N GLU A 490 3.94 -18.94 19.17
CA GLU A 490 2.74 -19.78 18.94
C GLU A 490 2.41 -20.01 17.46
N ILE A 491 3.15 -19.46 16.50
CA ILE A 491 2.76 -19.52 15.08
C ILE A 491 2.67 -20.95 14.53
N PHE A 492 3.58 -21.84 14.89
CA PHE A 492 3.54 -23.25 14.49
C PHE A 492 2.38 -23.96 15.19
N THR A 493 2.27 -23.75 16.50
CA THR A 493 1.20 -24.30 17.35
C THR A 493 -0.18 -23.94 16.81
N ASN A 494 -0.42 -22.66 16.54
CA ASN A 494 -1.68 -22.14 16.03
C ASN A 494 -2.00 -22.69 14.65
N ASN A 495 -1.03 -22.70 13.73
CA ASN A 495 -1.27 -23.21 12.39
C ASN A 495 -1.54 -24.72 12.40
N LEU A 496 -0.83 -25.49 13.24
CA LEU A 496 -1.09 -26.91 13.37
C LEU A 496 -2.50 -27.20 13.91
N ASN A 497 -2.98 -26.37 14.84
CA ASN A 497 -4.31 -26.54 15.44
C ASN A 497 -5.45 -26.03 14.53
N THR A 498 -5.20 -25.04 13.67
CA THR A 498 -6.28 -24.31 12.98
C THR A 498 -6.25 -24.36 11.47
N SER A 499 -5.09 -24.64 10.85
CA SER A 499 -4.93 -24.54 9.40
C SER A 499 -5.19 -25.86 8.66
N THR A 500 -5.79 -25.72 7.48
CA THR A 500 -6.02 -26.80 6.52
C THR A 500 -5.00 -26.82 5.37
N HIS A 501 -4.02 -25.91 5.39
CA HIS A 501 -3.04 -25.70 4.33
C HIS A 501 -1.63 -25.42 4.87
N TYR A 502 -1.33 -25.93 6.06
CA TYR A 502 -0.03 -25.82 6.71
C TYR A 502 0.84 -27.05 6.40
N GLY A 503 2.16 -26.88 6.29
CA GLY A 503 3.06 -28.00 6.02
C GLY A 503 4.53 -27.59 5.95
N PRO A 504 5.42 -28.52 5.55
CA PRO A 504 6.87 -28.31 5.58
C PRO A 504 7.38 -27.08 4.83
N ASN A 505 6.65 -26.59 3.82
CA ASN A 505 7.00 -25.35 3.12
C ASN A 505 6.98 -24.11 4.03
N CYS A 506 6.29 -24.16 5.17
CA CYS A 506 6.24 -23.07 6.15
C CYS A 506 7.29 -23.21 7.27
N PHE A 507 7.92 -24.39 7.40
CA PHE A 507 8.84 -24.67 8.51
C PHE A 507 10.14 -23.86 8.47
N PRO A 508 10.71 -23.49 7.31
CA PRO A 508 11.84 -22.56 7.25
C PRO A 508 11.62 -21.25 8.06
N CYS A 509 10.38 -20.76 8.11
CA CYS A 509 10.01 -19.55 8.85
C CYS A 509 9.48 -19.83 10.26
N HIS A 510 8.84 -20.99 10.50
CA HIS A 510 8.00 -21.24 11.69
C HIS A 510 8.61 -22.23 12.69
N THR A 511 9.86 -22.65 12.48
CA THR A 511 10.54 -23.63 13.32
C THR A 511 12.01 -23.26 13.50
N VAL A 512 12.70 -23.90 14.43
CA VAL A 512 14.13 -23.72 14.65
C VAL A 512 14.91 -24.66 13.72
N GLY A 513 15.74 -24.06 12.86
CA GLY A 513 16.83 -24.76 12.17
C GLY A 513 16.49 -25.57 10.94
N TYR A 514 15.23 -25.54 10.46
CA TYR A 514 14.80 -26.33 9.31
C TYR A 514 15.65 -26.11 8.04
N ASP A 515 16.43 -27.12 7.65
CA ASP A 515 17.15 -27.16 6.37
C ASP A 515 17.52 -28.60 5.99
N THR A 516 16.67 -29.24 5.18
CA THR A 516 16.81 -30.66 4.79
C THR A 516 18.11 -31.03 4.04
N SER A 517 18.97 -30.05 3.77
CA SER A 517 20.29 -30.26 3.17
C SER A 517 21.46 -30.11 4.14
N ALA A 518 21.22 -29.77 5.40
CA ALA A 518 22.25 -29.49 6.39
C ALA A 518 22.01 -30.26 7.71
N ASP A 519 22.98 -31.06 8.12
CA ASP A 519 23.00 -31.67 9.46
C ASP A 519 23.42 -30.61 10.49
N ASN A 520 22.46 -29.93 11.09
CA ASN A 520 22.69 -28.78 12.00
C ASN A 520 21.89 -28.88 13.31
N ALA A 521 21.29 -30.04 13.57
CA ALA A 521 20.38 -30.34 14.68
C ALA A 521 19.09 -29.51 14.67
N GLY A 522 18.60 -29.13 13.48
CA GLY A 522 17.33 -28.46 13.28
C GLY A 522 16.14 -29.38 13.51
N ILE A 523 14.92 -28.84 13.38
CA ILE A 523 13.68 -29.61 13.59
C ILE A 523 13.61 -30.85 12.70
N ASP A 524 14.14 -30.79 11.49
CA ASP A 524 14.15 -31.88 10.52
C ASP A 524 15.13 -33.00 10.85
N GLU A 525 16.07 -32.76 11.77
CA GLU A 525 16.93 -33.78 12.39
C GLU A 525 16.40 -34.28 13.74
N ALA A 526 15.29 -33.74 14.25
CA ALA A 526 14.70 -34.25 15.49
C ALA A 526 14.33 -35.73 15.33
N THR A 527 14.64 -36.55 16.34
CA THR A 527 14.59 -38.01 16.19
C THR A 527 13.20 -38.57 15.93
N ASP A 528 12.16 -37.82 16.30
CA ASP A 528 10.75 -38.15 16.14
C ASP A 528 10.06 -37.37 14.98
N TYR A 529 10.80 -36.55 14.23
CA TYR A 529 10.27 -35.72 13.15
C TYR A 529 9.65 -36.52 11.99
N PRO A 530 10.24 -37.64 11.51
CA PRO A 530 9.60 -38.45 10.48
C PRO A 530 8.25 -39.03 10.96
N ASP A 531 8.17 -39.49 12.21
CA ASP A 531 6.93 -40.01 12.79
C ASP A 531 5.89 -38.89 12.98
N PHE A 532 6.33 -37.67 13.30
CA PHE A 532 5.46 -36.48 13.33
C PHE A 532 4.87 -36.17 11.96
N LEU A 533 5.66 -36.20 10.88
CA LEU A 533 5.15 -35.96 9.52
C LEU A 533 4.12 -37.01 9.11
N ASP A 534 4.31 -38.27 9.50
CA ASP A 534 3.43 -39.39 9.19
C ASP A 534 2.19 -39.49 10.12
N SER A 535 2.13 -38.66 11.16
CA SER A 535 1.07 -38.70 12.19
C SER A 535 -0.34 -38.35 11.69
N GLY A 536 -0.45 -37.65 10.56
CA GLY A 536 -1.72 -37.13 10.04
C GLY A 536 -2.26 -35.90 10.79
N LEU A 537 -1.42 -35.23 11.60
CA LEU A 537 -1.76 -33.98 12.30
C LEU A 537 -1.69 -32.74 11.38
N ILE A 538 -0.83 -32.77 10.36
CA ILE A 538 -0.66 -31.67 9.41
C ILE A 538 -1.90 -31.56 8.50
N ASN A 539 -2.39 -30.33 8.24
CA ASN A 539 -3.61 -30.04 7.48
C ASN A 539 -4.91 -30.60 8.09
N ASN A 540 -4.90 -30.94 9.37
CA ASN A 540 -6.03 -31.58 10.05
C ASN A 540 -6.36 -30.86 11.36
N PRO A 541 -7.09 -29.72 11.32
CA PRO A 541 -7.35 -28.88 12.49
C PRO A 541 -7.91 -29.65 13.69
N GLY A 542 -7.43 -29.32 14.88
CA GLY A 542 -7.75 -30.00 16.13
C GLY A 542 -6.90 -29.49 17.28
N ASP A 543 -6.94 -30.18 18.42
CA ASP A 543 -5.99 -29.96 19.51
C ASP A 543 -4.72 -30.80 19.26
N ASN A 544 -4.01 -30.46 18.18
CA ASN A 544 -2.89 -31.24 17.69
C ASN A 544 -1.63 -30.97 18.51
N TRP A 545 -1.46 -29.75 19.01
CA TRP A 545 -0.27 -29.35 19.75
C TRP A 545 -0.07 -30.14 21.05
N THR A 546 -1.14 -30.43 21.80
CA THR A 546 -1.06 -31.30 22.99
C THR A 546 -0.57 -32.71 22.63
N THR A 547 -0.95 -33.21 21.45
CA THR A 547 -0.47 -34.49 20.91
C THR A 547 1.01 -34.41 20.54
N VAL A 548 1.46 -33.29 19.96
CA VAL A 548 2.88 -33.08 19.62
C VAL A 548 3.76 -33.04 20.86
N LEU A 549 3.35 -32.33 21.91
CA LEU A 549 4.07 -32.30 23.18
C LEU A 549 4.22 -33.70 23.83
N ASP A 550 3.16 -34.52 23.77
CA ASP A 550 3.15 -35.86 24.39
C ASP A 550 3.91 -36.92 23.57
N GLN A 551 3.75 -36.90 22.24
CA GLN A 551 4.20 -38.00 21.36
C GLN A 551 5.45 -37.67 20.54
N TYR A 552 5.71 -36.39 20.27
CA TYR A 552 6.84 -35.93 19.47
C TYR A 552 7.64 -34.82 20.19
N PRO A 553 8.13 -35.06 21.42
CA PRO A 553 8.73 -34.03 22.26
C PRO A 553 10.01 -33.41 21.67
N GLU A 554 10.80 -34.13 20.86
CA GLU A 554 12.01 -33.56 20.25
C GLU A 554 11.63 -32.61 19.11
N THR A 555 10.60 -32.94 18.32
CA THR A 555 10.00 -32.02 17.34
C THR A 555 9.38 -30.80 18.05
N ALA A 556 8.64 -31.01 19.14
CA ALA A 556 8.02 -29.94 19.92
C ALA A 556 9.06 -28.94 20.43
N ARG A 557 10.24 -29.42 20.82
CA ARG A 557 11.34 -28.59 21.33
C ARG A 557 11.82 -27.53 20.34
N LEU A 558 11.75 -27.82 19.04
CA LEU A 558 12.22 -26.98 17.94
C LEU A 558 11.07 -26.28 17.18
N ALA A 559 9.83 -26.42 17.65
CA ALA A 559 8.66 -25.78 17.05
C ALA A 559 8.55 -24.28 17.39
N ASN A 560 7.75 -23.53 16.62
CA ASN A 560 7.58 -22.08 16.73
C ASN A 560 8.85 -21.27 16.40
N ILE A 561 8.72 -19.94 16.39
CA ILE A 561 9.83 -19.01 16.22
C ILE A 561 10.39 -18.71 17.62
N GLN A 562 11.60 -19.17 17.88
CA GLN A 562 12.26 -19.09 19.18
C GLN A 562 13.42 -18.09 19.15
N CYS A 563 14.15 -18.01 20.27
CA CYS A 563 15.32 -17.14 20.41
C CYS A 563 16.36 -17.38 19.30
N GLU A 564 16.58 -18.64 18.95
CA GLU A 564 17.61 -19.05 18.01
C GLU A 564 17.34 -18.57 16.57
N ASN A 565 16.08 -18.41 16.16
CA ASN A 565 15.73 -17.86 14.84
C ASN A 565 16.28 -16.43 14.65
N CYS A 566 16.33 -15.64 15.73
CA CYS A 566 16.79 -14.24 15.71
C CYS A 566 18.22 -14.05 16.23
N HIS A 567 18.77 -15.02 16.96
CA HIS A 567 20.07 -14.92 17.64
C HIS A 567 21.09 -15.97 17.19
N GLY A 568 20.75 -16.79 16.19
CA GLY A 568 21.54 -17.92 15.72
C GLY A 568 21.62 -19.05 16.75
N PRO A 569 22.38 -20.12 16.45
CA PRO A 569 22.37 -21.35 17.25
C PRO A 569 22.83 -21.17 18.70
N GLN A 570 22.14 -21.84 19.61
CA GLN A 570 22.36 -21.80 21.05
C GLN A 570 23.63 -22.53 21.46
N ASP A 571 23.91 -23.68 20.87
CA ASP A 571 25.10 -24.45 21.20
C ASP A 571 26.24 -23.98 20.28
N SER A 572 26.80 -22.83 20.64
CA SER A 572 27.86 -22.14 19.90
C SER A 572 28.80 -21.39 20.84
N LEU A 573 30.04 -21.15 20.39
CA LEU A 573 30.96 -20.23 21.09
C LEU A 573 30.46 -18.76 21.08
N GLY A 574 29.50 -18.42 20.21
CA GLY A 574 28.84 -17.12 20.20
C GLY A 574 27.89 -16.93 21.40
N HIS A 575 27.46 -18.02 22.01
CA HIS A 575 26.61 -18.05 23.20
C HIS A 575 27.45 -18.28 24.48
N GLY A 576 28.09 -17.23 24.98
CA GLY A 576 28.92 -17.29 26.19
C GLY A 576 28.91 -16.00 27.02
N PHE A 577 29.51 -16.04 28.21
CA PHE A 577 29.56 -14.90 29.13
C PHE A 577 30.55 -13.80 28.66
N GLY A 578 30.04 -12.74 28.03
CA GLY A 578 30.84 -11.51 27.76
C GLY A 578 30.00 -10.34 27.19
N PRO A 579 30.17 -9.09 27.67
CA PRO A 579 29.50 -7.92 27.09
C PRO A 579 30.09 -7.47 25.73
N PRO A 580 29.33 -6.69 24.92
CA PRO A 580 29.47 -6.58 23.47
C PRO A 580 30.47 -5.50 23.04
N SER A 581 31.48 -5.86 22.27
CA SER A 581 31.81 -5.05 21.10
C SER A 581 31.54 -5.96 19.90
N GLY A 582 30.38 -5.73 19.26
CA GLY A 582 29.83 -6.60 18.23
C GLY A 582 29.48 -8.01 18.74
N THR A 583 28.40 -8.16 19.52
CA THR A 583 27.86 -9.48 19.87
C THR A 583 27.54 -10.27 18.60
N PRO A 584 28.04 -11.51 18.43
CA PRO A 584 27.78 -12.29 17.22
C PRO A 584 26.30 -12.73 17.08
N ARG A 585 25.52 -12.61 18.16
CA ARG A 585 24.12 -13.05 18.27
C ARG A 585 23.09 -11.92 18.22
N ILE A 586 23.49 -10.65 18.32
CA ILE A 586 22.55 -9.52 18.31
C ILE A 586 22.98 -8.58 17.20
N ASP A 587 22.06 -8.37 16.27
CA ASP A 587 22.18 -7.43 15.17
C ASP A 587 20.85 -6.68 15.06
N ILE A 588 20.92 -5.38 14.78
CA ILE A 588 19.74 -4.53 14.62
C ILE A 588 19.34 -4.37 13.15
N SER A 589 20.09 -4.99 12.23
CA SER A 589 19.73 -5.05 10.81
C SER A 589 18.34 -5.64 10.61
N SER A 590 17.59 -5.05 9.69
CA SER A 590 16.31 -5.61 9.24
C SER A 590 16.47 -6.98 8.56
N ASP A 591 17.69 -7.37 8.15
CA ASP A 591 17.98 -8.69 7.55
C ASP A 591 17.63 -9.85 8.48
N VAL A 592 17.76 -9.65 9.81
CA VAL A 592 17.34 -10.67 10.80
C VAL A 592 15.86 -10.99 10.63
N CYS A 593 15.03 -9.95 10.49
CA CYS A 593 13.60 -10.08 10.25
C CYS A 593 13.30 -10.57 8.83
N ALA A 594 14.12 -10.20 7.84
CA ALA A 594 13.94 -10.51 6.43
C ALA A 594 14.02 -12.01 6.12
N THR A 595 14.67 -12.80 6.98
CA THR A 595 14.73 -14.27 6.87
C THR A 595 13.33 -14.88 6.73
N CYS A 596 12.32 -14.31 7.40
CA CYS A 596 10.92 -14.74 7.31
C CYS A 596 10.00 -13.67 6.69
N HIS A 597 10.24 -12.40 7.00
CA HIS A 597 9.44 -11.28 6.48
C HIS A 597 9.95 -10.72 5.14
N GLY A 598 10.66 -11.55 4.38
CA GLY A 598 11.19 -11.25 3.06
C GLY A 598 10.67 -12.16 1.95
N GLU A 599 9.57 -12.88 2.18
CA GLU A 599 8.95 -13.82 1.23
C GLU A 599 7.66 -13.23 0.61
N PRO A 600 7.74 -12.46 -0.49
CA PRO A 600 6.58 -12.05 -1.25
C PRO A 600 5.89 -13.25 -1.92
N LEU A 601 4.60 -13.18 -2.24
CA LEU A 601 3.68 -12.06 -1.97
C LEU A 601 3.09 -12.09 -0.56
N ARG A 602 3.40 -13.07 0.29
CA ARG A 602 2.64 -13.30 1.54
C ARG A 602 3.25 -12.57 2.75
N HIS A 603 4.55 -12.32 2.74
CA HIS A 603 5.30 -11.87 3.92
C HIS A 603 6.25 -10.71 3.65
N ALA A 604 6.09 -9.93 2.56
CA ALA A 604 7.06 -8.96 2.06
C ALA A 604 7.19 -7.62 2.84
N ARG A 605 7.02 -7.62 4.17
CA ARG A 605 7.16 -6.39 4.97
C ARG A 605 8.57 -5.81 4.88
N PHE A 606 9.58 -6.66 4.74
CA PHE A 606 10.96 -6.23 4.51
C PHE A 606 11.08 -5.44 3.20
N GLN A 607 10.61 -5.98 2.08
CA GLN A 607 10.66 -5.29 0.78
C GLN A 607 9.88 -3.97 0.80
N GLN A 608 8.72 -3.94 1.48
CA GLN A 608 7.97 -2.69 1.67
C GLN A 608 8.77 -1.65 2.47
N TRP A 609 9.46 -2.06 3.54
CA TRP A 609 10.36 -1.20 4.31
C TRP A 609 11.55 -0.70 3.47
N GLN A 610 12.16 -1.56 2.64
CA GLN A 610 13.30 -1.17 1.80
C GLN A 610 12.93 -0.06 0.79
N LEU A 611 11.66 0.03 0.39
CA LEU A 611 11.15 1.10 -0.49
C LEU A 611 10.91 2.43 0.25
N SER A 612 11.05 2.47 1.57
CA SER A 612 10.79 3.66 2.38
C SER A 612 12.06 4.44 2.73
N GLY A 613 11.89 5.72 3.08
CA GLY A 613 12.99 6.54 3.60
C GLY A 613 13.59 6.03 4.92
N HIS A 614 12.90 5.15 5.65
CA HIS A 614 13.42 4.53 6.87
C HIS A 614 14.54 3.51 6.60
N ALA A 615 14.66 3.01 5.37
CA ALA A 615 15.74 2.11 4.97
C ALA A 615 16.99 2.85 4.46
N ASN A 616 17.00 4.19 4.45
CA ASN A 616 18.10 4.96 3.83
C ASN A 616 19.39 4.92 4.69
N TYR A 617 20.32 4.05 4.32
CA TYR A 617 21.61 3.92 4.99
C TYR A 617 22.53 5.13 4.80
N GLU A 618 22.54 5.77 3.63
CA GLU A 618 23.39 6.94 3.38
C GLU A 618 23.05 8.08 4.34
N LEU A 619 21.77 8.41 4.48
CA LEU A 619 21.32 9.42 5.43
C LEU A 619 21.64 9.02 6.88
N ALA A 620 21.51 7.74 7.21
CA ALA A 620 21.83 7.25 8.54
C ALA A 620 23.32 7.43 8.86
N ILE A 621 24.20 7.11 7.90
CA ILE A 621 25.65 7.31 8.00
C ILE A 621 25.97 8.81 8.10
N ASP A 622 25.40 9.65 7.26
CA ASP A 622 25.67 11.10 7.28
C ASP A 622 25.30 11.77 8.63
N GLU A 623 24.31 11.23 9.33
CA GLU A 623 23.82 11.77 10.61
C GLU A 623 24.24 10.92 11.84
N HIS A 624 25.11 9.93 11.67
CA HIS A 624 25.44 8.96 12.72
C HIS A 624 26.29 9.55 13.85
N ASP A 625 27.08 10.59 13.59
CA ASP A 625 28.13 11.08 14.50
C ASP A 625 27.65 12.18 15.45
N ARG A 626 26.38 12.59 15.33
CA ARG A 626 25.75 13.63 16.15
C ARG A 626 24.63 13.06 16.99
N GLY A 627 24.84 12.98 18.30
CA GLY A 627 23.83 12.48 19.25
C GLY A 627 22.45 13.13 19.09
N SER A 628 22.38 14.43 18.80
CA SER A 628 21.09 15.10 18.54
C SER A 628 20.34 14.60 17.29
N CYS A 629 21.06 14.14 16.25
CA CYS A 629 20.50 13.69 14.98
C CYS A 629 20.27 12.17 14.98
N SER A 630 21.22 11.41 15.54
CA SER A 630 21.20 9.95 15.50
C SER A 630 19.98 9.35 16.21
N LYS A 631 19.39 10.06 17.18
CA LYS A 631 18.09 9.72 17.80
C LYS A 631 17.00 9.34 16.78
N CYS A 632 16.93 10.09 15.68
CA CYS A 632 15.86 9.96 14.69
C CYS A 632 16.35 9.42 13.34
N HIS A 633 17.66 9.48 13.05
CA HIS A 633 18.21 9.04 11.75
C HIS A 633 18.94 7.70 11.80
N THR A 634 19.20 7.14 12.99
CA THR A 634 19.81 5.81 13.12
C THR A 634 19.00 4.92 14.07
N GLY A 635 18.92 3.63 13.78
CA GLY A 635 18.35 2.65 14.69
C GLY A 635 19.19 2.52 15.97
N ASN A 636 20.53 2.61 15.84
CA ASN A 636 21.46 2.63 16.98
C ASN A 636 21.10 3.75 17.95
N GLY A 637 20.95 4.98 17.45
CA GLY A 637 20.66 6.16 18.24
C GLY A 637 19.25 6.15 18.84
N PHE A 638 18.25 5.65 18.10
CA PHE A 638 16.91 5.49 18.66
C PHE A 638 16.90 4.50 19.83
N LEU A 639 17.54 3.33 19.69
CA LEU A 639 17.60 2.33 20.75
C LEU A 639 18.42 2.80 21.96
N ALA A 640 19.44 3.63 21.76
CA ALA A 640 20.16 4.29 22.86
C ALA A 640 19.30 5.36 23.56
N TRP A 641 18.37 6.00 22.84
CA TRP A 641 17.45 7.00 23.38
C TRP A 641 16.26 6.40 24.12
N LEU A 642 15.81 5.21 23.70
CA LEU A 642 14.59 4.56 24.16
C LEU A 642 14.47 4.42 25.70
N PRO A 643 15.51 4.03 26.46
CA PRO A 643 15.41 3.95 27.92
C PRO A 643 15.02 5.28 28.58
N VAL A 644 15.50 6.39 28.02
CA VAL A 644 15.17 7.75 28.47
C VAL A 644 13.71 8.08 28.15
N LEU A 645 13.24 7.70 26.95
CA LEU A 645 11.87 7.93 26.52
C LEU A 645 10.82 7.16 27.31
N LEU A 646 11.18 5.99 27.82
CA LEU A 646 10.30 5.12 28.60
C LEU A 646 10.41 5.36 30.11
N ASP A 647 11.05 6.47 30.54
CA ASP A 647 11.31 6.82 31.94
C ASP A 647 12.08 5.73 32.73
N ASN A 648 12.76 4.82 32.02
CA ASN A 648 13.56 3.76 32.62
C ASN A 648 14.98 4.24 33.01
N ASP A 649 15.36 5.44 32.57
CA ASP A 649 16.52 6.19 33.07
C ASP A 649 16.12 7.64 33.42
N PRO A 650 15.68 7.89 34.67
CA PRO A 650 15.17 9.20 35.09
C PRO A 650 16.28 10.26 35.29
N LEU A 651 17.55 9.92 35.03
CA LEU A 651 18.68 10.82 35.24
C LEU A 651 19.02 11.67 34.02
N THR A 652 18.37 11.44 32.89
CA THR A 652 18.63 12.11 31.61
C THR A 652 17.36 12.72 31.02
N ASP A 653 17.45 13.90 30.41
CA ASP A 653 16.32 14.54 29.74
C ASP A 653 16.11 13.91 28.34
N PRO A 654 14.89 13.56 27.91
CA PRO A 654 14.62 13.14 26.53
C PRO A 654 15.16 14.11 25.47
N GLN A 655 15.40 15.38 25.80
CA GLN A 655 16.02 16.38 24.92
C GLN A 655 17.54 16.28 24.85
N ASP A 656 18.23 15.65 25.82
CA ASP A 656 19.69 15.52 25.85
C ASP A 656 20.24 14.61 24.75
N ASP A 657 21.38 14.96 24.14
CA ASP A 657 22.01 14.16 23.09
C ASP A 657 22.34 12.74 23.56
N VAL A 658 22.10 11.74 22.68
CA VAL A 658 22.55 10.37 22.96
C VAL A 658 24.06 10.25 22.83
N ASN A 659 24.66 9.41 23.66
CA ASN A 659 26.08 9.09 23.54
C ASN A 659 26.33 8.17 22.34
N VAL A 660 26.96 8.71 21.30
CA VAL A 660 27.32 7.96 20.08
C VAL A 660 28.50 7.04 20.39
N THR A 661 28.30 5.73 20.24
CA THR A 661 29.31 4.70 20.52
C THR A 661 29.60 3.78 19.33
N TRP A 662 28.94 4.03 18.20
CA TRP A 662 29.05 3.27 16.96
C TRP A 662 29.83 4.05 15.90
N THR A 663 30.40 3.31 14.95
CA THR A 663 31.06 3.82 13.75
C THR A 663 30.09 3.90 12.56
N ALA A 664 30.52 4.51 11.45
CA ALA A 664 29.78 4.50 10.19
C ALA A 664 29.44 3.05 9.73
N GLU A 665 30.40 2.12 9.86
CA GLU A 665 30.23 0.72 9.46
C GLU A 665 29.19 -0.02 10.32
N GLU A 666 29.06 0.35 11.60
CA GLU A 666 28.11 -0.21 12.57
C GLU A 666 26.75 0.51 12.57
N THR A 667 26.59 1.54 11.73
CA THR A 667 25.36 2.33 11.67
C THR A 667 24.29 1.60 10.87
N HIS A 668 23.06 1.61 11.41
CA HIS A 668 21.86 1.18 10.70
C HIS A 668 20.83 2.32 10.67
N PRO A 669 20.00 2.39 9.62
CA PRO A 669 18.92 3.36 9.52
C PRO A 669 17.78 2.96 10.47
N GLN A 670 16.58 3.50 10.30
CA GLN A 670 15.45 3.10 11.12
C GLN A 670 14.97 1.70 10.72
N THR A 671 15.47 0.67 11.41
CA THR A 671 15.18 -0.74 11.11
C THR A 671 13.90 -1.21 11.79
N CYS A 672 13.49 -2.46 11.52
CA CYS A 672 12.30 -3.06 12.13
C CYS A 672 12.29 -2.93 13.66
N VAL A 673 13.45 -3.11 14.30
CA VAL A 673 13.60 -3.07 15.76
C VAL A 673 13.55 -1.67 16.36
N THR A 674 13.65 -0.60 15.55
CA THR A 674 13.34 0.76 15.99
C THR A 674 11.89 0.83 16.46
N CYS A 675 10.95 0.30 15.67
CA CYS A 675 9.52 0.41 15.96
C CYS A 675 9.03 -0.76 16.82
N HIS A 676 9.55 -1.96 16.58
CA HIS A 676 9.09 -3.19 17.23
C HIS A 676 10.09 -3.69 18.26
N ASP A 677 9.58 -4.18 19.39
CA ASP A 677 10.35 -5.04 20.27
C ASP A 677 9.99 -6.50 19.92
N PRO A 678 10.93 -7.31 19.43
CA PRO A 678 10.63 -8.70 19.04
C PRO A 678 10.20 -9.59 20.21
N HIS A 679 10.39 -9.12 21.46
CA HIS A 679 9.96 -9.82 22.66
C HIS A 679 8.63 -9.28 23.22
N ALA A 680 8.13 -8.14 22.74
CA ALA A 680 6.94 -7.56 23.33
C ALA A 680 5.68 -8.35 22.96
N ASN A 681 4.80 -8.50 23.95
CA ASN A 681 3.52 -9.19 23.82
C ASN A 681 2.71 -8.68 22.60
N GLY A 682 2.09 -9.62 21.90
CA GLY A 682 1.20 -9.41 20.75
C GLY A 682 1.15 -10.68 19.91
N THR A 683 -0.04 -11.21 19.65
CA THR A 683 -0.24 -12.51 18.98
C THR A 683 -0.87 -12.39 17.59
N THR A 684 -1.45 -11.25 17.26
CA THR A 684 -2.26 -11.02 16.06
C THR A 684 -1.70 -9.86 15.24
N THR A 685 -1.58 -10.07 13.92
CA THR A 685 -1.22 -9.01 12.95
C THR A 685 -2.32 -8.86 11.89
N GLY A 686 -2.46 -7.67 11.30
CA GLY A 686 -3.50 -7.36 10.30
C GLY A 686 -4.68 -6.58 10.87
N VAL A 687 -5.92 -6.90 10.45
CA VAL A 687 -7.14 -6.28 11.01
C VAL A 687 -7.24 -6.68 12.48
N ASP A 688 -7.52 -5.71 13.36
CA ASP A 688 -7.51 -5.88 14.83
C ASP A 688 -6.16 -6.31 15.42
N THR A 689 -5.05 -5.92 14.78
CA THR A 689 -3.68 -6.21 15.26
C THR A 689 -3.44 -5.74 16.70
N ASP A 690 -2.94 -6.63 17.53
CA ASP A 690 -2.47 -6.33 18.89
C ASP A 690 -0.94 -6.25 18.98
N ALA A 691 -0.24 -6.53 17.88
CA ALA A 691 1.20 -6.29 17.75
C ALA A 691 1.57 -4.88 18.23
N THR A 692 2.56 -4.83 19.11
CA THR A 692 2.96 -3.62 19.80
C THR A 692 4.04 -2.87 19.03
N VAL A 693 4.05 -1.54 19.23
CA VAL A 693 5.18 -0.68 18.91
C VAL A 693 5.70 -0.07 20.20
N ARG A 694 6.97 0.34 20.22
CA ARG A 694 7.66 0.76 21.44
C ARG A 694 7.03 1.97 22.16
N ILE A 695 6.38 2.86 21.42
CA ILE A 695 5.76 4.08 21.95
C ILE A 695 4.32 4.15 21.46
N THR A 696 3.38 4.15 22.39
CA THR A 696 1.94 4.19 22.09
C THR A 696 1.20 5.17 23.00
N ARG A 697 -0.02 5.52 22.61
CA ARG A 697 -0.98 6.38 23.32
C ARG A 697 -0.57 7.84 23.41
N ASN A 698 0.56 8.16 24.02
CA ASN A 698 1.10 9.52 24.13
C ASN A 698 2.57 9.49 23.71
N THR A 699 3.06 10.60 23.16
CA THR A 699 4.50 10.78 23.02
C THR A 699 5.14 11.10 24.38
N PRO A 700 6.42 10.79 24.56
CA PRO A 700 7.26 11.51 25.52
C PRO A 700 7.31 13.02 25.21
N PRO A 701 7.90 13.86 26.07
CA PRO A 701 8.20 15.25 25.72
C PRO A 701 8.99 15.32 24.41
N LEU A 702 8.41 15.93 23.39
CA LEU A 702 9.04 16.03 22.08
C LEU A 702 10.11 17.12 22.10
N ALA A 703 11.12 16.98 21.23
CA ALA A 703 12.09 18.04 20.99
C ALA A 703 11.43 19.34 20.47
N ALA A 704 10.23 19.24 19.88
CA ALA A 704 9.38 20.37 19.53
C ALA A 704 8.75 21.11 20.73
N GLY A 705 9.02 20.69 21.97
CA GLY A 705 8.64 21.43 23.19
C GLY A 705 7.27 21.09 23.77
N PHE A 706 6.51 20.17 23.16
CA PHE A 706 5.19 19.76 23.67
C PHE A 706 5.03 18.24 23.70
N THR A 707 3.92 17.76 24.26
CA THR A 707 3.56 16.33 24.31
C THR A 707 2.28 16.07 23.50
N ALA A 708 2.35 15.19 22.52
CA ALA A 708 1.17 14.73 21.79
C ALA A 708 0.46 13.62 22.57
N ARG A 709 -0.70 13.96 23.15
CA ARG A 709 -1.56 13.04 23.92
C ARG A 709 -2.62 12.35 23.06
N ASN A 710 -3.02 11.13 23.40
CA ASN A 710 -4.11 10.38 22.77
C ASN A 710 -3.97 10.21 21.24
N VAL A 711 -2.80 9.76 20.78
CA VAL A 711 -2.46 9.59 19.36
C VAL A 711 -2.25 8.11 18.96
N GLY A 712 -2.57 7.18 19.87
CA GLY A 712 -2.47 5.74 19.64
C GLY A 712 -1.06 5.29 19.24
N ARG A 713 -0.96 4.36 18.30
CA ARG A 713 0.32 3.89 17.73
C ARG A 713 1.08 4.97 16.96
N GLY A 714 0.43 6.03 16.48
CA GLY A 714 1.11 7.17 15.85
C GLY A 714 2.10 7.92 16.77
N ALA A 715 2.08 7.65 18.09
CA ALA A 715 3.08 8.19 19.01
C ALA A 715 4.53 7.82 18.62
N ILE A 716 4.77 6.62 18.06
CA ILE A 716 6.10 6.23 17.58
C ILE A 716 6.56 7.12 16.42
N CYS A 717 5.66 7.45 15.49
CA CYS A 717 5.94 8.32 14.35
C CYS A 717 6.28 9.74 14.83
N MET A 718 5.46 10.27 15.74
CA MET A 718 5.58 11.64 16.24
C MET A 718 6.85 11.89 17.07
N THR A 719 7.42 10.82 17.62
CA THR A 719 8.68 10.87 18.39
C THR A 719 9.83 11.44 17.54
N CYS A 720 9.86 11.10 16.25
CA CYS A 720 10.86 11.60 15.30
C CYS A 720 10.32 12.74 14.40
N HIS A 721 9.07 12.65 13.95
CA HIS A 721 8.48 13.56 12.97
C HIS A 721 7.95 14.88 13.57
N ASN A 722 8.83 15.65 14.22
CA ASN A 722 8.52 16.95 14.78
C ASN A 722 9.60 18.01 14.50
N SER A 723 9.26 19.29 14.72
CA SER A 723 10.10 20.43 14.36
C SER A 723 11.40 20.58 15.19
N ARG A 724 11.57 19.83 16.28
CA ARG A 724 12.75 19.77 17.19
C ARG A 724 13.21 21.05 17.91
N ARG A 725 12.61 22.22 17.69
CA ARG A 725 13.22 23.51 18.12
C ARG A 725 12.67 24.09 19.42
N GLY A 726 12.14 23.25 20.31
CA GLY A 726 11.32 23.69 21.44
C GLY A 726 10.04 24.38 20.96
N GLU A 727 9.28 24.95 21.90
CA GLU A 727 8.06 25.67 21.55
C GLU A 727 8.36 26.91 20.69
N ARG A 728 7.54 27.16 19.67
CA ARG A 728 7.71 28.26 18.70
C ARG A 728 6.38 28.95 18.43
N ASN A 729 6.04 29.92 19.27
CA ASN A 729 4.83 30.74 19.17
C ASN A 729 5.10 32.17 19.68
N ASP A 730 4.15 33.10 19.48
CA ASP A 730 4.36 34.52 19.84
C ASP A 730 4.67 34.74 21.32
N SER A 731 4.17 33.88 22.21
CA SER A 731 4.39 34.03 23.66
C SER A 731 5.84 33.77 24.09
N VAL A 732 6.58 32.98 23.31
CA VAL A 732 7.98 32.64 23.60
C VAL A 732 8.98 33.45 22.77
N TRP A 733 8.52 34.21 21.76
CA TRP A 733 9.36 34.91 20.79
C TRP A 733 10.48 35.74 21.44
N ASP A 734 10.16 36.55 22.44
CA ASP A 734 11.13 37.45 23.09
C ASP A 734 12.19 36.71 23.89
N ALA A 735 11.91 35.48 24.34
CA ALA A 735 12.87 34.66 25.07
C ALA A 735 13.82 33.88 24.13
N LEU A 736 13.51 33.80 22.84
CA LEU A 736 14.33 33.09 21.87
C LEU A 736 15.62 33.84 21.54
N THR A 737 16.73 33.12 21.60
CA THR A 737 18.04 33.63 21.17
C THR A 737 18.33 33.34 19.70
N ASP A 738 17.56 32.46 19.07
CA ASP A 738 17.73 31.99 17.70
C ASP A 738 16.48 32.21 16.84
N LYS A 739 16.04 33.47 16.78
CA LYS A 739 14.79 33.92 16.11
C LYS A 739 14.70 33.57 14.62
N GLU A 740 15.82 33.37 13.92
CA GLU A 740 15.85 33.03 12.49
C GLU A 740 15.90 31.52 12.20
N ARG A 741 15.68 30.67 13.21
CA ARG A 741 15.53 29.23 12.98
C ARG A 741 14.41 28.94 11.98
N ALA A 742 14.60 27.85 11.24
CA ALA A 742 13.51 27.18 10.52
C ALA A 742 13.12 25.92 11.31
N PRO A 743 11.86 25.47 11.22
CA PRO A 743 11.47 24.16 11.72
C PRO A 743 12.34 23.08 11.06
N HIS A 744 12.60 21.99 11.78
CA HIS A 744 13.22 20.82 11.16
C HIS A 744 12.36 20.29 10.00
N GLY A 745 12.98 19.58 9.05
CA GLY A 745 12.35 19.11 7.80
C GLY A 745 11.20 18.11 7.98
N SER A 746 10.88 17.75 9.22
CA SER A 746 9.82 16.81 9.60
C SER A 746 8.83 17.48 10.55
N ALA A 747 7.93 18.33 10.04
CA ALA A 747 7.02 19.12 10.87
C ALA A 747 5.59 18.52 11.02
N GLN A 748 5.43 17.24 10.69
CA GLN A 748 4.12 16.58 10.61
C GLN A 748 3.36 16.62 11.95
N THR A 749 4.05 16.37 13.06
CA THR A 749 3.44 16.38 14.40
C THR A 749 2.97 17.80 14.75
N ASP A 750 3.82 18.80 14.59
CA ASP A 750 3.47 20.20 14.87
C ASP A 750 2.21 20.62 14.09
N MET A 751 2.12 20.28 12.80
CA MET A 751 0.98 20.58 11.95
C MET A 751 -0.31 19.87 12.40
N ILE A 752 -0.26 18.54 12.56
CA ILE A 752 -1.45 17.76 12.93
C ILE A 752 -1.94 18.10 14.34
N MET A 753 -1.02 18.47 15.24
CA MET A 753 -1.34 18.89 16.60
C MET A 753 -1.72 20.38 16.70
N GLY A 754 -1.50 21.17 15.65
CA GLY A 754 -1.79 22.61 15.62
C GLY A 754 -0.88 23.42 16.54
N GLU A 755 0.39 23.02 16.64
CA GLU A 755 1.39 23.61 17.51
C GLU A 755 2.47 24.35 16.72
N ASN A 756 3.27 25.13 17.41
CA ASN A 756 4.50 25.74 16.89
C ASN A 756 4.34 26.60 15.63
N ALA A 757 3.35 27.49 15.64
CA ALA A 757 3.20 28.56 14.65
C ALA A 757 3.20 29.94 15.33
N TYR A 758 3.61 30.96 14.58
CA TYR A 758 3.52 32.37 14.97
C TYR A 758 2.29 33.04 14.36
N LEU A 759 1.93 34.22 14.86
CA LEU A 759 0.88 35.11 14.32
C LEU A 759 -0.55 34.55 14.44
N ILE A 760 -0.71 33.37 15.05
CA ILE A 760 -1.98 32.69 15.28
C ILE A 760 -2.00 32.05 16.67
N GLU A 761 -3.19 31.68 17.14
CA GLU A 761 -3.35 30.85 18.33
C GLU A 761 -2.98 29.38 18.02
N VAL A 762 -2.20 28.76 18.93
CA VAL A 762 -1.75 27.36 18.83
C VAL A 762 -2.51 26.45 19.80
N GLY A 763 -2.37 25.14 19.63
CA GLY A 763 -3.03 24.09 20.42
C GLY A 763 -4.33 23.56 19.81
N GLN A 764 -4.75 24.09 18.65
CA GLN A 764 -5.92 23.58 17.94
C GLN A 764 -5.55 22.41 17.02
N ARG A 765 -5.69 21.20 17.57
CA ARG A 765 -5.45 19.96 16.83
C ARG A 765 -6.38 19.78 15.62
N GLY A 766 -5.84 19.17 14.56
CA GLY A 766 -6.58 18.81 13.36
C GLY A 766 -7.56 17.66 13.59
N GLY A 767 -8.60 17.57 12.77
CA GLY A 767 -9.58 16.48 12.84
C GLY A 767 -8.95 15.09 12.68
N HIS A 768 -7.94 14.98 11.81
CA HIS A 768 -7.20 13.74 11.57
C HIS A 768 -6.37 13.27 12.78
N SER A 769 -6.06 14.15 13.74
CA SER A 769 -5.40 13.74 15.00
C SER A 769 -6.29 12.91 15.93
N TYR A 770 -7.60 12.81 15.63
CA TYR A 770 -8.57 12.03 16.41
C TYR A 770 -8.93 10.70 15.73
N ILE A 771 -8.36 10.41 14.57
CA ILE A 771 -8.44 9.08 13.94
C ILE A 771 -7.67 8.10 14.83
N GLU A 772 -8.22 6.91 15.02
CA GLU A 772 -7.56 5.85 15.78
C GLU A 772 -6.16 5.60 15.22
N ASP A 773 -5.15 5.52 16.10
CA ASP A 773 -3.73 5.39 15.74
C ASP A 773 -3.12 6.48 14.82
N THR A 774 -3.88 7.53 14.49
CA THR A 774 -3.44 8.74 13.78
C THR A 774 -2.62 8.47 12.52
N CYS A 775 -1.29 8.61 12.59
CA CYS A 775 -0.38 8.43 11.46
C CYS A 775 -0.45 7.01 10.88
N VAL A 776 -0.54 6.00 11.75
CA VAL A 776 -0.50 4.58 11.35
C VAL A 776 -1.75 4.21 10.54
N ASP A 777 -2.88 4.85 10.80
CA ASP A 777 -4.11 4.57 10.06
C ASP A 777 -3.94 4.91 8.57
N CYS A 778 -3.66 6.17 8.24
CA CYS A 778 -3.56 6.58 6.84
C CYS A 778 -2.32 6.04 6.14
N HIS A 779 -1.17 5.99 6.82
CA HIS A 779 0.11 5.63 6.19
C HIS A 779 0.39 4.12 6.17
N MET A 780 -0.37 3.30 6.92
CA MET A 780 -0.13 1.86 7.01
C MET A 780 -1.38 0.99 6.91
N ASN A 781 -2.45 1.30 7.64
CA ASN A 781 -3.62 0.40 7.74
C ASN A 781 -4.62 0.61 6.61
N ALA A 782 -5.05 1.84 6.38
CA ALA A 782 -6.07 2.20 5.40
C ALA A 782 -5.48 2.35 3.98
N THR A 783 -4.16 2.58 3.86
CA THR A 783 -3.48 2.45 2.57
C THR A 783 -3.03 1.02 2.36
N PRO A 784 -3.53 0.31 1.33
CA PRO A 784 -3.09 -1.05 1.05
C PRO A 784 -1.61 -1.08 0.60
N PRO A 785 -0.87 -2.15 0.92
CA PRO A 785 0.47 -2.37 0.38
C PRO A 785 0.47 -2.55 -1.15
N PRO A 786 1.62 -2.37 -1.83
CA PRO A 786 1.74 -2.66 -3.26
C PRO A 786 1.34 -4.11 -3.57
N ALA A 787 0.47 -4.30 -4.58
CA ALA A 787 -0.05 -5.61 -4.95
C ALA A 787 1.06 -6.59 -5.38
N VAL A 788 2.12 -6.08 -6.01
CA VAL A 788 3.32 -6.84 -6.42
C VAL A 788 4.19 -7.31 -5.25
N LEU A 789 3.91 -6.86 -4.02
CA LEU A 789 4.59 -7.29 -2.80
C LEU A 789 3.61 -7.87 -1.77
N SER A 790 2.33 -7.98 -2.11
CA SER A 790 1.31 -8.31 -1.14
C SER A 790 0.13 -9.02 -1.78
N TYR A 791 -0.03 -10.30 -1.45
CA TYR A 791 -1.08 -11.16 -1.96
C TYR A 791 -2.45 -10.60 -1.55
N ASN A 792 -3.32 -10.37 -2.54
CA ASN A 792 -4.61 -9.69 -2.37
C ASN A 792 -4.52 -8.35 -1.61
N GLN A 793 -3.35 -7.69 -1.63
CA GLN A 793 -3.07 -6.50 -0.83
C GLN A 793 -3.34 -6.67 0.67
N GLY A 794 -3.22 -7.89 1.19
CA GLY A 794 -3.48 -8.21 2.58
C GLY A 794 -2.32 -7.80 3.51
N GLY A 795 -2.65 -7.32 4.72
CA GLY A 795 -1.68 -6.89 5.72
C GLY A 795 -1.53 -5.37 5.78
N THR A 796 -0.57 -4.90 6.58
CA THR A 796 -0.29 -3.47 6.83
C THR A 796 0.82 -2.96 5.93
N ASN A 797 0.64 -1.81 5.31
CA ASN A 797 1.61 -1.18 4.40
C ASN A 797 2.83 -0.60 5.14
N HIS A 798 4.01 -1.17 4.91
CA HIS A 798 5.29 -0.70 5.46
C HIS A 798 6.12 0.14 4.48
N THR A 799 5.51 0.57 3.37
CA THR A 799 6.10 1.64 2.54
C THR A 799 5.90 3.02 3.18
N PHE A 800 4.95 3.14 4.11
CA PHE A 800 4.55 4.36 4.83
C PHE A 800 3.99 5.49 3.95
N PHE A 801 3.77 5.24 2.65
CA PHE A 801 3.10 6.19 1.78
C PHE A 801 1.59 6.07 1.91
N ALA A 802 0.90 7.21 1.96
CA ALA A 802 -0.56 7.26 1.90
C ALA A 802 -1.04 7.34 0.45
N GLN A 803 -2.15 6.65 0.12
CA GLN A 803 -2.81 6.78 -1.19
C GLN A 803 -3.61 8.09 -1.28
N LYS A 804 -3.70 8.67 -2.49
CA LYS A 804 -4.32 10.00 -2.69
C LYS A 804 -5.85 9.97 -2.60
N GLU A 805 -6.44 8.79 -2.82
CA GLU A 805 -7.87 8.55 -2.88
C GLU A 805 -8.46 8.17 -1.51
N ILE A 806 -7.62 7.99 -0.48
CA ILE A 806 -8.02 7.53 0.87
C ILE A 806 -9.08 8.42 1.53
N CYS A 807 -9.11 9.70 1.13
CA CYS A 807 -10.05 10.70 1.65
C CYS A 807 -11.51 10.25 1.48
N GLY A 808 -11.83 9.55 0.38
CA GLY A 808 -13.19 9.11 0.05
C GLY A 808 -13.78 8.08 1.01
N GLU A 809 -12.97 7.45 1.86
CA GLU A 809 -13.42 6.47 2.85
C GLU A 809 -14.15 7.12 4.02
N CYS A 810 -13.72 8.33 4.42
CA CYS A 810 -14.30 9.08 5.54
C CYS A 810 -15.05 10.35 5.11
N HIS A 811 -14.73 10.89 3.94
CA HIS A 811 -15.34 12.10 3.38
C HIS A 811 -16.28 11.78 2.21
N SER A 812 -16.78 12.79 1.50
CA SER A 812 -17.58 12.54 0.29
C SER A 812 -16.76 11.73 -0.72
N PRO A 813 -17.35 10.74 -1.43
CA PRO A 813 -16.60 9.78 -2.26
C PRO A 813 -15.74 10.36 -3.38
N ASN A 814 -15.94 11.63 -3.72
CA ASN A 814 -15.20 12.32 -4.79
C ASN A 814 -14.18 13.34 -4.25
N LEU A 815 -13.98 13.42 -2.93
CA LEU A 815 -12.96 14.29 -2.36
C LEU A 815 -11.59 13.64 -2.54
N LEU A 816 -10.69 14.33 -3.24
CA LEU A 816 -9.30 13.92 -3.44
C LEU A 816 -8.37 14.82 -2.64
N ALA A 817 -7.13 14.36 -2.40
CA ALA A 817 -6.12 15.18 -1.73
C ALA A 817 -5.92 16.56 -2.42
N GLY A 818 -5.97 16.61 -3.76
CA GLY A 818 -5.82 17.84 -4.55
C GLY A 818 -6.86 18.93 -4.22
N ASP A 819 -8.08 18.53 -3.82
CA ASP A 819 -9.14 19.49 -3.46
C ASP A 819 -8.77 20.33 -2.21
N VAL A 820 -7.87 19.82 -1.37
CA VAL A 820 -7.31 20.52 -0.21
C VAL A 820 -5.96 21.15 -0.57
N GLN A 821 -5.08 20.36 -1.19
CA GLN A 821 -3.68 20.72 -1.39
C GLN A 821 -3.50 21.90 -2.36
N ASP A 822 -4.28 22.00 -3.43
CA ASP A 822 -4.11 23.05 -4.44
C ASP A 822 -4.24 24.47 -3.86
N GLY A 823 -5.20 24.67 -2.95
CA GLY A 823 -5.41 25.97 -2.30
C GLY A 823 -4.30 26.34 -1.32
N ILE A 824 -3.77 25.36 -0.58
CA ILE A 824 -2.65 25.55 0.34
C ILE A 824 -1.37 25.80 -0.43
N GLN A 825 -1.11 25.05 -1.51
CA GLN A 825 0.05 25.26 -2.37
C GLN A 825 0.06 26.68 -2.95
N PHE A 826 -1.07 27.15 -3.47
CA PHE A 826 -1.18 28.52 -3.97
C PHE A 826 -0.85 29.57 -2.89
N LEU A 827 -1.28 29.35 -1.65
CA LEU A 827 -0.94 30.24 -0.53
C LEU A 827 0.53 30.16 -0.14
N MET A 828 1.15 28.97 -0.14
CA MET A 828 2.58 28.80 0.11
C MET A 828 3.40 29.55 -0.95
N ASP A 829 3.11 29.34 -2.23
CA ASP A 829 3.78 30.03 -3.34
C ASP A 829 3.66 31.56 -3.20
N THR A 830 2.47 32.04 -2.83
CA THR A 830 2.22 33.48 -2.60
C THR A 830 3.07 34.01 -1.44
N VAL A 831 3.12 33.30 -0.31
CA VAL A 831 3.89 33.72 0.86
C VAL A 831 5.39 33.65 0.58
N GLU A 832 5.87 32.64 -0.14
CA GLU A 832 7.26 32.52 -0.56
C GLU A 832 7.70 33.70 -1.43
N GLU A 833 6.91 34.04 -2.45
CA GLU A 833 7.16 35.19 -3.31
C GLU A 833 7.25 36.48 -2.49
N MET A 834 6.31 36.69 -1.57
CA MET A 834 6.32 37.86 -0.67
C MET A 834 7.53 37.90 0.26
N LEU A 835 7.94 36.76 0.83
CA LEU A 835 9.13 36.67 1.67
C LEU A 835 10.38 37.06 0.87
N VAL A 836 10.52 36.51 -0.34
CA VAL A 836 11.63 36.81 -1.24
C VAL A 836 11.66 38.30 -1.63
N GLU A 837 10.51 38.88 -1.97
CA GLU A 837 10.40 40.30 -2.31
C GLU A 837 10.83 41.22 -1.16
N GLU A 838 10.45 40.90 0.08
CA GLU A 838 10.86 41.71 1.25
C GLU A 838 12.35 41.59 1.55
N TYR A 839 12.95 40.40 1.44
CA TYR A 839 14.40 40.26 1.61
C TYR A 839 15.16 41.01 0.50
N PHE A 840 14.66 40.99 -0.73
CA PHE A 840 15.21 41.81 -1.80
C PHE A 840 15.11 43.31 -1.49
N ALA A 841 13.95 43.78 -0.99
CA ALA A 841 13.76 45.18 -0.60
C ALA A 841 14.72 45.63 0.50
N ILE A 842 15.00 44.76 1.48
CA ILE A 842 16.02 45.02 2.51
C ILE A 842 17.41 45.17 1.86
N MET A 843 17.80 44.25 0.98
CA MET A 843 19.09 44.33 0.27
C MET A 843 19.21 45.61 -0.57
N GLU A 844 18.15 45.96 -1.31
CA GLU A 844 18.09 47.17 -2.13
C GLU A 844 18.21 48.44 -1.29
N GLN A 845 17.49 48.51 -0.16
CA GLN A 845 17.55 49.65 0.76
C GLN A 845 18.96 49.83 1.35
N GLU A 846 19.60 48.76 1.78
CA GLU A 846 20.95 48.83 2.36
C GLU A 846 21.99 49.22 1.31
N ILE A 847 21.92 48.66 0.10
CA ILE A 847 22.77 49.07 -1.03
C ILE A 847 22.56 50.56 -1.37
N GLY A 848 21.30 51.01 -1.43
CA GLY A 848 20.95 52.41 -1.66
C GLY A 848 21.46 53.36 -0.57
N SER A 849 21.70 52.86 0.63
CA SER A 849 22.28 53.60 1.76
C SER A 849 23.81 53.66 1.73
N GLY A 850 24.45 53.07 0.70
CA GLY A 850 25.90 53.03 0.52
C GLY A 850 26.58 51.84 1.19
N ASN A 851 25.79 50.88 1.70
CA ASN A 851 26.30 49.61 2.23
C ASN A 851 26.50 48.61 1.07
N ARG A 852 27.12 47.47 1.37
CA ARG A 852 27.19 46.31 0.46
C ARG A 852 26.71 45.05 1.16
N ILE A 853 26.19 44.10 0.39
CA ILE A 853 25.79 42.78 0.89
C ILE A 853 26.92 41.78 0.69
N ASP A 854 27.31 41.09 1.75
CA ASP A 854 28.34 40.06 1.76
C ASP A 854 27.71 38.68 1.96
N LEU A 855 27.77 37.84 0.92
CA LEU A 855 27.28 36.46 0.94
C LEU A 855 28.32 35.51 1.57
N ASN A 856 28.69 35.79 2.82
CA ASN A 856 29.67 35.03 3.61
C ASN A 856 31.05 34.90 2.93
N GLY A 857 31.58 36.01 2.41
CA GLY A 857 32.85 36.13 1.72
C GLY A 857 32.87 35.56 0.29
N SER A 858 31.75 34.99 -0.18
CA SER A 858 31.67 34.36 -1.51
C SER A 858 31.50 35.40 -2.62
N VAL A 859 30.58 36.35 -2.42
CA VAL A 859 30.25 37.43 -3.36
C VAL A 859 29.91 38.67 -2.54
N PHE A 860 30.34 39.83 -3.04
CA PHE A 860 30.00 41.14 -2.48
C PHE A 860 29.14 41.91 -3.48
N ILE A 861 27.92 42.25 -3.10
CA ILE A 861 26.93 42.91 -3.96
C ILE A 861 26.91 44.40 -3.60
N THR A 862 27.27 45.24 -4.56
CA THR A 862 27.27 46.71 -4.44
C THR A 862 26.22 47.40 -5.31
N ASP A 863 25.56 46.65 -6.20
CA ASP A 863 24.45 47.12 -7.02
C ASP A 863 23.33 46.07 -6.95
N ALA A 864 22.12 46.50 -6.59
CA ALA A 864 20.97 45.60 -6.49
C ALA A 864 20.57 45.03 -7.85
N ALA A 865 20.92 45.72 -8.96
CA ALA A 865 20.69 45.24 -10.32
C ALA A 865 21.53 43.99 -10.67
N ASP A 866 22.58 43.69 -9.91
CA ASP A 866 23.37 42.46 -10.09
C ASP A 866 22.66 41.22 -9.54
N ILE A 867 21.61 41.38 -8.74
CA ILE A 867 20.83 40.26 -8.21
C ILE A 867 19.83 39.81 -9.28
N ASP A 868 20.06 38.61 -9.80
CA ASP A 868 19.12 38.00 -10.72
C ASP A 868 18.00 37.32 -9.93
N GLU A 869 18.31 36.40 -9.03
CA GLU A 869 17.31 35.54 -8.40
C GLU A 869 17.62 35.40 -6.92
N ILE A 870 16.56 35.34 -6.11
CA ILE A 870 16.62 34.94 -4.72
C ILE A 870 15.63 33.79 -4.55
N GLN A 871 16.08 32.69 -3.96
CA GLN A 871 15.26 31.57 -3.55
C GLN A 871 15.27 31.48 -2.04
N LEU A 872 14.09 31.34 -1.43
CA LEU A 872 13.96 31.06 -0.02
C LEU A 872 14.26 29.57 0.20
N THR A 873 15.10 29.27 1.19
CA THR A 873 15.52 27.90 1.50
C THR A 873 15.96 27.83 2.96
N GLU A 874 16.48 26.71 3.39
CA GLU A 874 17.05 26.47 4.70
C GLU A 874 18.53 26.08 4.58
N SER A 875 19.30 26.39 5.63
CA SER A 875 20.67 25.91 5.74
C SER A 875 20.95 25.54 7.18
N ARG A 876 21.19 24.24 7.42
CA ARG A 876 21.48 23.66 8.75
C ARG A 876 20.41 24.04 9.80
N GLY A 877 19.14 23.97 9.39
CA GLY A 877 17.97 24.28 10.23
C GLY A 877 17.84 25.76 10.59
N ARG A 878 18.21 26.65 9.67
CA ARG A 878 17.98 28.10 9.75
C ARG A 878 17.40 28.57 8.43
N GLN A 879 16.57 29.59 8.47
CA GLN A 879 16.11 30.27 7.26
C GLN A 879 17.33 30.79 6.49
N ALA A 880 17.30 30.66 5.17
CA ALA A 880 18.42 30.90 4.28
C ALA A 880 17.93 31.45 2.93
N LEU A 881 18.85 32.09 2.21
CA LEU A 881 18.64 32.55 0.84
C LEU A 881 19.71 31.94 -0.06
N ALA A 882 19.30 31.40 -1.20
CA ALA A 882 20.19 31.12 -2.33
C ALA A 882 20.02 32.26 -3.34
N VAL A 883 21.14 32.84 -3.80
CA VAL A 883 21.12 34.07 -4.61
C VAL A 883 21.90 33.87 -5.88
N THR A 884 21.30 34.18 -7.03
CA THR A 884 22.01 34.24 -8.32
C THR A 884 22.45 35.68 -8.56
N VAL A 885 23.75 35.89 -8.74
CA VAL A 885 24.34 37.21 -8.96
C VAL A 885 25.02 37.25 -10.33
N SER A 886 24.55 38.13 -11.22
CA SER A 886 25.04 38.30 -12.59
C SER A 886 25.22 36.98 -13.37
N GLY A 887 24.23 36.10 -13.29
CA GLY A 887 24.17 34.78 -13.90
C GLY A 887 24.93 33.69 -13.14
N THR A 888 25.50 33.99 -11.96
CA THR A 888 26.27 33.04 -11.15
C THR A 888 25.47 32.62 -9.90
N PRO A 889 25.02 31.36 -9.81
CA PRO A 889 24.35 30.85 -8.61
C PRO A 889 25.31 30.81 -7.40
N VAL A 890 24.91 31.43 -6.30
CA VAL A 890 25.56 31.32 -4.99
C VAL A 890 24.70 30.43 -4.12
N GLY A 891 25.26 29.30 -3.67
CA GLY A 891 24.53 28.34 -2.84
C GLY A 891 23.97 28.95 -1.54
N ALA A 892 23.00 28.26 -0.93
CA ALA A 892 22.28 28.73 0.24
C ALA A 892 23.19 29.30 1.35
N ARG A 893 22.79 30.45 1.91
CA ARG A 893 23.40 31.07 3.10
C ARG A 893 22.32 31.34 4.12
N GLY A 894 22.52 30.89 5.35
CA GLY A 894 21.61 31.23 6.44
C GLY A 894 21.54 32.76 6.59
N LEU A 895 20.40 33.30 7.01
CA LEU A 895 20.23 34.76 7.17
C LEU A 895 21.27 35.38 8.12
N HIS A 896 21.78 34.60 9.07
CA HIS A 896 22.88 35.00 9.97
C HIS A 896 24.27 35.07 9.31
N GLN A 897 24.43 34.55 8.09
CA GLN A 897 25.68 34.52 7.31
C GLN A 897 25.70 35.54 6.18
N ILE A 898 24.55 36.12 5.84
CA ILE A 898 24.43 37.20 4.87
C ILE A 898 24.64 38.49 5.64
N ASN A 899 25.76 39.17 5.41
CA ASN A 899 26.16 40.34 6.20
C ASN A 899 25.95 41.64 5.42
N VAL A 900 25.50 42.68 6.11
CA VAL A 900 25.54 44.05 5.61
C VAL A 900 26.85 44.69 6.07
N GLN A 901 27.57 45.31 5.15
CA GLN A 901 28.84 45.97 5.43
C GLN A 901 28.81 47.45 5.07
N GLU A 902 29.30 48.30 5.96
CA GLU A 902 29.44 49.74 5.73
C GLU A 902 30.89 50.10 5.39
N TRP A 903 31.10 51.18 4.64
CA TRP A 903 32.43 51.74 4.39
C TRP A 903 32.79 52.76 5.47
N ASN A 904 33.78 52.44 6.33
CA ASN A 904 34.19 53.34 7.41
C ASN A 904 35.25 54.39 7.01
N GLY A 905 35.56 54.52 5.72
CA GLY A 905 36.62 55.38 5.21
C GLY A 905 37.96 54.68 4.91
N ALA A 906 38.16 53.46 5.40
CA ALA A 906 39.38 52.68 5.19
C ALA A 906 39.13 51.24 4.72
N ALA A 907 38.07 50.61 5.24
CA ALA A 907 37.68 49.25 4.89
C ALA A 907 36.16 49.05 5.00
N TRP A 908 35.67 48.00 4.37
CA TRP A 908 34.32 47.49 4.59
C TRP A 908 34.27 46.73 5.91
N VAL A 909 33.32 47.07 6.76
CA VAL A 909 33.16 46.46 8.08
C VAL A 909 31.74 45.94 8.22
N THR A 910 31.59 44.69 8.68
CA THR A 910 30.27 44.12 8.98
C THR A 910 29.62 44.88 10.11
N ILE A 911 28.43 45.42 9.83
CA ILE A 911 27.59 46.10 10.84
C ILE A 911 26.65 45.11 11.51
N ALA A 912 25.95 44.28 10.71
CA ALA A 912 25.05 43.25 11.20
C ALA A 912 24.69 42.25 10.07
N PRO A 913 24.24 41.03 10.42
CA PRO A 913 23.61 40.12 9.46
C PRO A 913 22.25 40.65 8.97
N ILE A 914 21.81 40.21 7.79
CA ILE A 914 20.56 40.68 7.14
C ILE A 914 19.32 40.42 8.01
N ARG A 915 19.33 39.36 8.83
CA ARG A 915 18.23 39.05 9.76
C ARG A 915 17.97 40.18 10.77
N ASP A 916 18.98 40.99 11.11
CA ASP A 916 18.85 42.07 12.10
C ASP A 916 18.18 43.32 11.48
N PHE A 917 18.07 43.37 10.15
CA PHE A 917 17.34 44.39 9.40
C PHE A 917 15.91 43.96 9.06
N ALA A 918 15.59 42.67 9.21
CA ALA A 918 14.26 42.13 9.00
C ALA A 918 13.33 42.48 10.18
N HIS A 919 12.09 42.85 9.87
CA HIS A 919 11.04 42.93 10.90
C HIS A 919 10.78 41.53 11.50
N GLU A 920 10.42 41.45 12.77
CA GLU A 920 10.17 40.16 13.40
C GLU A 920 9.08 39.35 12.70
N ASP A 921 8.04 40.02 12.21
CA ASP A 921 6.97 39.39 11.45
C ASP A 921 7.46 38.73 10.16
N LEU A 922 8.54 39.24 9.54
CA LEU A 922 9.13 38.60 8.36
C LEU A 922 9.77 37.25 8.73
N LEU A 923 10.48 37.19 9.85
CA LEU A 923 11.10 35.97 10.37
C LEU A 923 10.04 34.95 10.85
N LYS A 924 8.98 35.43 11.53
CA LYS A 924 7.83 34.63 11.94
C LYS A 924 7.07 34.06 10.74
N SER A 925 6.86 34.86 9.70
CA SER A 925 6.25 34.41 8.44
C SER A 925 7.11 33.36 7.74
N GLY A 926 8.43 33.53 7.72
CA GLY A 926 9.36 32.51 7.21
C GLY A 926 9.26 31.19 7.99
N TRP A 927 9.16 31.25 9.32
CA TRP A 927 8.91 30.04 10.14
C TRP A 927 7.60 29.35 9.74
N ASN A 928 6.49 30.10 9.65
CA ASN A 928 5.20 29.55 9.27
C ASN A 928 5.21 28.93 7.87
N PHE A 929 5.88 29.57 6.89
CA PHE A 929 6.06 29.02 5.57
C PHE A 929 6.76 27.65 5.64
N PHE A 930 7.92 27.59 6.30
CA PHE A 930 8.67 26.34 6.43
C PHE A 930 7.92 25.29 7.26
N LEU A 931 7.06 25.69 8.21
CA LEU A 931 6.24 24.77 8.98
C LEU A 931 5.26 24.02 8.06
N VAL A 932 4.57 24.72 7.16
CA VAL A 932 3.66 24.10 6.20
C VAL A 932 4.41 23.37 5.08
N HIS A 933 5.55 23.92 4.64
CA HIS A 933 6.39 23.28 3.63
C HIS A 933 6.96 21.94 4.11
N ASN A 934 7.57 21.93 5.31
CA ASN A 934 8.22 20.75 5.90
C ASN A 934 7.23 19.73 6.47
N ASP A 935 5.96 20.10 6.61
CA ASP A 935 4.89 19.14 6.88
C ASP A 935 4.72 18.17 5.71
N GLY A 936 4.89 18.65 4.47
CA GLY A 936 4.87 17.82 3.25
C GLY A 936 3.49 17.27 2.86
N SER A 937 2.46 17.40 3.72
CA SER A 937 1.08 17.01 3.40
C SER A 937 0.34 18.07 2.59
N THR A 938 0.93 19.27 2.44
CA THR A 938 0.29 20.45 1.83
C THR A 938 -1.06 20.74 2.49
N GLY A 939 -1.07 20.67 3.82
CA GLY A 939 -2.22 21.00 4.66
C GLY A 939 -3.20 19.86 4.92
N VAL A 940 -3.03 18.66 4.37
CA VAL A 940 -3.93 17.51 4.65
C VAL A 940 -3.96 17.14 6.13
N HIS A 941 -2.83 17.22 6.84
CA HIS A 941 -2.78 16.93 8.27
C HIS A 941 -3.67 17.87 9.10
N ASN A 942 -3.71 19.16 8.76
CA ASN A 942 -4.56 20.15 9.42
C ASN A 942 -4.89 21.35 8.51
N PRO A 943 -5.94 21.23 7.66
CA PRO A 943 -6.20 22.23 6.61
C PRO A 943 -6.54 23.61 7.18
N PHE A 944 -7.18 23.66 8.35
CA PHE A 944 -7.55 24.90 9.01
C PHE A 944 -6.31 25.62 9.56
N PHE A 945 -5.43 24.90 10.24
CA PHE A 945 -4.23 25.46 10.84
C PHE A 945 -3.22 25.92 9.76
N ALA A 946 -2.97 25.10 8.74
CA ALA A 946 -2.11 25.46 7.61
C ALA A 946 -2.58 26.73 6.90
N ASN A 947 -3.88 26.83 6.57
CA ASN A 947 -4.47 28.04 6.00
C ASN A 947 -4.28 29.26 6.91
N SER A 948 -4.54 29.09 8.21
CA SER A 948 -4.46 30.18 9.18
C SER A 948 -3.03 30.69 9.33
N ALA A 949 -2.05 29.80 9.40
CA ALA A 949 -0.63 30.15 9.50
C ALA A 949 -0.13 30.92 8.26
N LEU A 950 -0.50 30.48 7.05
CA LEU A 950 -0.11 31.13 5.79
C LEU A 950 -0.84 32.46 5.57
N ILE A 951 -2.13 32.54 5.89
CA ILE A 951 -2.90 33.79 5.80
C ILE A 951 -2.34 34.83 6.78
N ALA A 952 -2.04 34.43 8.02
CA ALA A 952 -1.44 35.32 9.00
C ALA A 952 -0.04 35.78 8.56
N ALA A 953 0.78 34.88 8.00
CA ALA A 953 2.08 35.22 7.44
C ALA A 953 1.96 36.26 6.31
N ARG A 954 1.08 36.02 5.35
CA ARG A 954 0.76 36.96 4.26
C ARG A 954 0.33 38.32 4.81
N ASP A 955 -0.66 38.35 5.70
CA ASP A 955 -1.23 39.60 6.21
C ASP A 955 -0.21 40.39 7.05
N ALA A 956 0.68 39.70 7.77
CA ALA A 956 1.77 40.32 8.50
C ALA A 956 2.82 40.94 7.56
N ILE A 957 3.19 40.25 6.47
CA ILE A 957 4.10 40.82 5.46
C ILE A 957 3.46 42.06 4.80
N VAL A 958 2.17 42.00 4.42
CA VAL A 958 1.45 43.17 3.88
C VAL A 958 1.42 44.34 4.89
N ALA A 959 1.42 44.08 6.19
CA ALA A 959 1.40 45.13 7.20
C ALA A 959 2.76 45.84 7.36
N LEU A 960 3.87 45.26 6.91
CA LEU A 960 5.19 45.92 6.85
C LEU A 960 5.17 47.08 5.83
N ASP A 961 4.24 47.03 4.89
CA ASP A 961 4.09 47.99 3.81
C ASP A 961 3.37 49.26 4.24
N GLY A 962 4.15 50.25 4.65
CA GLY A 962 3.71 51.63 4.47
C GLY A 962 3.34 51.90 2.98
N PRO A 963 2.42 52.84 2.69
CA PRO A 963 1.89 53.10 1.33
C PRO A 963 2.91 53.49 0.24
N GLY A 964 4.22 53.57 0.54
CA GLY A 964 5.31 53.78 -0.41
C GLY A 964 5.99 52.50 -0.94
N ALA A 965 5.92 51.37 -0.23
CA ALA A 965 6.60 50.12 -0.60
C ALA A 965 5.93 49.36 -1.77
N ALA A 966 4.62 49.54 -1.95
CA ALA A 966 3.87 48.92 -3.05
C ALA A 966 4.28 49.41 -4.46
N ALA A 967 5.05 50.52 -4.55
CA ALA A 967 5.51 51.10 -5.81
C ALA A 967 6.81 50.47 -6.32
N SER A 968 7.72 50.02 -5.44
CA SER A 968 8.95 49.31 -5.80
C SER A 968 8.67 47.87 -6.24
N ARG A 969 7.76 47.15 -5.57
CA ARG A 969 7.33 45.78 -5.95
C ARG A 969 6.82 45.65 -7.39
N ARG A 970 6.06 46.65 -7.89
CA ARG A 970 5.56 46.66 -9.28
C ARG A 970 6.66 46.83 -10.33
N ALA A 971 7.85 47.28 -9.96
CA ALA A 971 8.98 47.40 -10.87
C ALA A 971 9.72 46.06 -11.00
N PHE A 972 9.95 45.35 -9.89
CA PHE A 972 10.63 44.04 -9.87
C PHE A 972 9.88 42.94 -10.66
N SER A 973 8.56 42.85 -10.49
CA SER A 973 7.69 41.88 -11.18
C SER A 973 7.59 42.08 -12.71
N LYS A 974 7.84 43.29 -13.22
CA LYS A 974 7.56 43.65 -14.63
C LYS A 974 8.65 43.28 -15.63
N ASP A 975 9.89 43.14 -15.20
CA ASP A 975 11.05 43.07 -16.11
C ASP A 975 11.56 41.64 -16.39
N ARG A 976 10.81 40.59 -15.99
CA ARG A 976 11.19 39.18 -16.24
C ARG A 976 10.20 38.42 -17.13
N PRO A 977 10.62 37.88 -18.30
CA PRO A 977 9.79 37.04 -19.14
C PRO A 977 9.82 35.59 -18.62
N GLY A 978 8.76 35.19 -17.91
CA GLY A 978 8.56 33.82 -17.42
C GLY A 978 7.42 33.68 -16.40
N ILE A 979 7.08 34.77 -15.70
CA ILE A 979 6.05 34.78 -14.66
C ILE A 979 4.78 35.39 -15.25
N GLY A 980 3.98 34.54 -15.90
CA GLY A 980 2.77 34.95 -16.62
C GLY A 980 1.67 35.41 -15.66
N GLY A 981 1.35 36.70 -15.72
CA GLY A 981 0.31 37.39 -14.97
C GLY A 981 -0.91 36.56 -14.57
N ILE A 982 -0.99 36.24 -13.28
CA ILE A 982 -2.21 35.79 -12.62
C ILE A 982 -2.85 37.02 -11.95
N ARG A 983 -4.10 37.29 -12.32
CA ARG A 983 -4.90 38.34 -11.71
C ARG A 983 -5.24 37.91 -10.27
N MET A 984 -4.72 38.63 -9.29
CA MET A 984 -5.10 38.52 -7.88
C MET A 984 -6.64 38.48 -7.73
N PRO A 985 -7.24 37.41 -7.15
CA PRO A 985 -8.66 37.39 -6.87
C PRO A 985 -8.99 38.37 -5.75
N THR A 986 -10.11 39.05 -5.86
CA THR A 986 -10.59 39.94 -4.79
C THR A 986 -11.04 39.13 -3.56
N PRO A 987 -11.10 39.72 -2.34
CA PRO A 987 -11.59 39.06 -1.12
C PRO A 987 -13.02 38.49 -1.22
N MET A 988 -13.76 38.86 -2.26
CA MET A 988 -15.09 38.35 -2.58
C MET A 988 -15.08 37.08 -3.45
N GLU A 989 -14.02 36.86 -4.24
CA GLU A 989 -13.85 35.68 -5.09
C GLU A 989 -13.35 34.47 -4.26
N SER A 990 -12.50 34.70 -3.24
CA SER A 990 -12.08 33.66 -2.28
C SER A 990 -13.23 33.13 -1.40
N ARG A 991 -14.21 33.98 -1.06
CA ARG A 991 -15.42 33.56 -0.33
C ARG A 991 -16.41 32.76 -1.18
N ARG A 992 -16.27 32.76 -2.51
CA ARG A 992 -17.14 32.02 -3.43
C ARG A 992 -16.62 30.62 -3.77
N SER A 993 -15.32 30.37 -3.73
CA SER A 993 -14.77 29.01 -3.81
C SER A 993 -15.08 28.21 -2.54
N LEU A 994 -15.06 28.86 -1.37
CA LEU A 994 -15.41 28.28 -0.05
C LEU A 994 -16.88 27.82 0.14
N ARG A 995 -17.76 27.99 -0.86
CA ARG A 995 -19.17 27.58 -0.80
C ARG A 995 -19.55 26.53 -1.86
N ARG A 996 -18.60 26.04 -2.65
CA ARG A 996 -18.83 24.95 -3.60
C ARG A 996 -18.13 23.69 -3.14
#